data_AF-A0A838P9D0-F1
#
_entry.id   AF-A0A838P9D0-F1
#
_cell.length_a   1.000
_cell.length_b   1.000
_cell.length_c   1.000
_cell.angle_alpha   90.00
_cell.angle_beta   90.00
_cell.angle_gamma   90.00
#
_symmetry.space_group_name_H-M   'P 1'
#
loop_
_entity.id
_entity.type
_entity.pdbx_description
1 polymer ?
#
loop_
_entity_poly.entity_id
_entity_poly.type
_entity_poly.pdbx_seq_one_letter_code
_entity_poly.pdbx_strand_id
1 'polypeptide(L)'
;MPAARSFKKHILGDSRQPTNLFSLPGRAEVKIDTRGGTHFTPPALARAVVEQAFWNVRLGESITILDPSCGAGAFLHEVLRYLQRTEYRGRICLLGSDISENAVAIARFVLSQAIRDWPEITLDRLEIQARDSLNEVWPSADLILMNPPFISWGGLTRNQKAQVKEILGRRYVGRPDFSMAFIDKAVSSLRDGGVLGTLLPASVLSTEASLGWRRYILEQAAPVFLAVFGDYGIFRHAIVDVGCAVLRIKKAFEAATLGELIKLRRSNTTPTTPTSIVKDLDPIIERVIDRCIQRDPAERPSSALQVAAALPGGDPIAAALAAGETPSPEMVAAAPKQGILRPAIAGALLASFLVLLALCCWLTKYAAVYRMTSLDKSPEVLRANARDVIRKLGYTEQPLDSADGVILKDDYLNYIAAHDQSPTRWEKMRTEGPGPYRFWYRQSPRYFETFEDMEVDKPALDVSGMASVYLDMEGRLHWFIGVPPQREPPGDDHSAPDWSLPFREAGLDIANFQSVASTSVPLHAYDARAAWDGADPAHPELKTRVEAAAFRGKLIYFETIYPWDQPLRQEQTPESGGDRALTFILIAIFLIALVGSVVLARRNLQLGRGDRRGATRVALIYFTVRMLVWLFVEHHNGLPAREFQLFILHLSTSVFSSSFLWLLYVALEPFVRRRWPGWIISWSRPSLETIVTHSSGAIFCSARSSAPA
;
A
#
# COMPACT_ATOMS: atom_id res chain seq x y z
N MET A 1 -1.74 -73.39 -20.52
CA MET A 1 -3.19 -73.28 -20.18
C MET A 1 -3.39 -74.04 -18.87
N PRO A 2 -4.02 -73.53 -17.80
CA PRO A 2 -4.99 -72.42 -17.70
C PRO A 2 -4.63 -71.37 -16.61
N ALA A 3 -4.40 -70.11 -16.98
CA ALA A 3 -4.32 -69.00 -16.00
C ALA A 3 -4.74 -67.63 -16.58
N ALA A 4 -5.38 -67.62 -17.75
CA ALA A 4 -5.68 -66.40 -18.49
C ALA A 4 -7.13 -65.90 -18.33
N ARG A 5 -7.92 -66.47 -17.40
CA ARG A 5 -9.36 -66.13 -17.26
C ARG A 5 -9.77 -65.40 -15.97
N SER A 6 -8.88 -65.22 -14.99
CA SER A 6 -9.22 -64.47 -13.77
C SER A 6 -8.88 -62.97 -13.84
N PHE A 7 -7.96 -62.56 -14.71
CA PHE A 7 -7.46 -61.17 -14.77
C PHE A 7 -8.41 -60.15 -15.42
N LYS A 8 -9.53 -60.57 -15.99
CA LYS A 8 -10.45 -59.67 -16.73
C LYS A 8 -11.55 -59.04 -15.88
N LYS A 9 -11.69 -59.39 -14.59
CA LYS A 9 -12.87 -59.00 -13.78
C LYS A 9 -12.62 -58.01 -12.65
N HIS A 10 -11.41 -57.48 -12.47
CA HIS A 10 -11.09 -56.51 -11.40
C HIS A 10 -10.55 -55.15 -11.88
N ILE A 11 -10.49 -54.90 -13.20
CA ILE A 11 -10.03 -53.62 -13.77
C ILE A 11 -11.20 -52.71 -14.19
N LEU A 12 -12.42 -53.24 -14.24
CA LEU A 12 -13.62 -52.45 -14.52
C LEU A 12 -14.38 -52.25 -13.21
N GLY A 13 -14.16 -51.09 -12.58
CA GLY A 13 -15.01 -50.62 -11.50
C GLY A 13 -16.46 -50.58 -11.96
N ASP A 14 -17.37 -51.00 -11.09
CA ASP A 14 -18.82 -50.97 -11.29
C ASP A 14 -19.26 -49.52 -11.56
N SER A 15 -19.45 -49.18 -12.83
CA SER A 15 -19.79 -47.83 -13.27
C SER A 15 -21.17 -47.83 -13.91
N ARG A 16 -22.22 -47.70 -13.10
CA ARG A 16 -23.50 -47.16 -13.59
C ARG A 16 -23.28 -45.67 -13.92
N GLN A 17 -22.72 -45.37 -15.08
CA GLN A 17 -22.69 -44.01 -15.61
C GLN A 17 -24.03 -43.68 -16.27
N PRO A 18 -24.60 -42.49 -16.03
CA PRO A 18 -25.78 -42.05 -16.75
C PRO A 18 -25.43 -41.85 -18.23
N THR A 19 -26.13 -42.56 -19.12
CA THR A 19 -26.04 -42.33 -20.56
C THR A 19 -26.79 -41.06 -20.94
N ASN A 20 -26.35 -40.38 -21.99
CA ASN A 20 -27.08 -39.23 -22.53
C ASN A 20 -28.41 -39.68 -23.18
N LEU A 21 -29.22 -38.72 -23.64
CA LEU A 21 -30.54 -38.95 -24.28
C LEU A 21 -30.49 -39.92 -25.48
N PHE A 22 -29.31 -40.22 -26.01
CA PHE A 22 -29.08 -41.10 -27.16
C PHE A 22 -28.35 -42.40 -26.80
N SER A 23 -28.30 -42.78 -25.52
CA SER A 23 -27.71 -44.05 -25.04
C SER A 23 -26.22 -44.22 -25.37
N LEU A 24 -25.51 -43.15 -25.67
CA LEU A 24 -24.06 -43.16 -25.86
C LEU A 24 -23.36 -43.03 -24.49
N PRO A 25 -22.23 -43.73 -24.27
CA PRO A 25 -21.42 -43.52 -23.07
C PRO A 25 -21.00 -42.05 -23.01
N GLY A 26 -21.31 -41.39 -21.90
CA GLY A 26 -20.80 -40.04 -21.64
C GLY A 26 -19.27 -40.03 -21.65
N ARG A 27 -18.66 -38.87 -21.92
CA ARG A 27 -17.21 -38.70 -21.67
C ARG A 27 -16.93 -39.15 -20.23
N ALA A 28 -15.89 -39.95 -20.03
CA ALA A 28 -15.47 -40.32 -18.67
C ALA A 28 -15.16 -39.05 -17.88
N GLU A 29 -16.10 -38.64 -17.02
CA GLU A 29 -15.86 -37.59 -16.06
C GLU A 29 -14.97 -38.18 -14.97
N VAL A 30 -13.67 -37.96 -15.12
CA VAL A 30 -12.75 -38.06 -14.00
C VAL A 30 -13.17 -36.92 -13.07
N LYS A 31 -13.83 -37.28 -11.96
CA LYS A 31 -13.96 -36.37 -10.83
C LYS A 31 -12.53 -36.07 -10.41
N ILE A 32 -12.01 -34.91 -10.80
CA ILE A 32 -10.71 -34.44 -10.33
C ILE A 32 -10.94 -34.19 -8.85
N ASP A 33 -10.58 -35.17 -8.02
CA ASP A 33 -10.51 -34.94 -6.58
C ASP A 33 -9.34 -33.98 -6.38
N THR A 34 -9.67 -32.69 -6.30
CA THR A 34 -8.71 -31.63 -5.97
C THR A 34 -8.30 -31.67 -4.48
N ARG A 35 -8.61 -32.75 -3.76
CA ARG A 35 -8.04 -33.04 -2.45
C ARG A 35 -6.62 -33.57 -2.66
N GLY A 36 -5.67 -32.71 -2.35
CA GLY A 36 -4.25 -32.84 -2.71
C GLY A 36 -3.59 -34.17 -2.31
N GLY A 37 -2.50 -34.48 -3.03
CA GLY A 37 -1.49 -35.39 -2.49
C GLY A 37 -0.66 -36.20 -3.47
N THR A 38 -1.05 -36.35 -4.75
CA THR A 38 -0.25 -37.14 -5.71
C THR A 38 0.52 -36.25 -6.67
N HIS A 39 1.57 -35.61 -6.16
CA HIS A 39 2.57 -34.95 -6.99
C HIS A 39 3.67 -35.97 -7.35
N PHE A 40 3.73 -36.38 -8.61
CA PHE A 40 4.82 -37.21 -9.09
C PHE A 40 6.11 -36.39 -9.10
N THR A 41 7.15 -36.90 -8.43
CA THR A 41 8.49 -36.32 -8.48
C THR A 41 9.04 -36.42 -9.91
N PRO A 42 9.40 -35.30 -10.57
CA PRO A 42 10.02 -35.35 -11.89
C PRO A 42 11.30 -36.19 -11.86
N PRO A 43 11.54 -37.09 -12.83
CA PRO A 43 12.72 -37.95 -12.82
C PRO A 43 14.05 -37.19 -12.75
N ALA A 44 14.15 -36.02 -13.41
CA ALA A 44 15.34 -35.18 -13.35
C ALA A 44 15.61 -34.65 -11.95
N LEU A 45 14.55 -34.29 -11.20
CA LEU A 45 14.68 -33.83 -9.82
C LEU A 45 15.05 -35.00 -8.90
N ALA A 46 14.38 -36.15 -9.03
CA ALA A 46 14.72 -37.35 -8.27
C ALA A 46 16.20 -37.73 -8.47
N ARG A 47 16.67 -37.74 -9.73
CA ARG A 47 18.06 -38.00 -10.09
C ARG A 47 19.02 -37.00 -9.44
N ALA A 48 18.74 -35.70 -9.50
CA ALA A 48 19.61 -34.70 -8.89
C ALA A 48 19.76 -34.90 -7.38
N VAL A 49 18.67 -35.16 -6.66
CA VAL A 49 18.72 -35.43 -5.21
C VAL A 49 19.47 -36.73 -4.90
N VAL A 50 19.24 -37.78 -5.71
CA VAL A 50 19.96 -39.05 -5.57
C VAL A 50 21.47 -38.85 -5.75
N GLU A 51 21.90 -38.14 -6.78
CA GLU A 51 23.32 -37.86 -7.05
C GLU A 51 23.95 -37.05 -5.90
N GLN A 52 23.28 -36.00 -5.41
CA GLN A 52 23.75 -35.21 -4.26
C GLN A 52 23.84 -36.05 -2.96
N ALA A 53 22.89 -36.95 -2.74
CA ALA A 53 22.89 -37.81 -1.57
C ALA A 53 24.02 -38.86 -1.63
N PHE A 54 24.25 -39.47 -2.80
CA PHE A 54 25.32 -40.45 -2.98
C PHE A 54 26.73 -39.88 -2.87
N TRP A 55 26.94 -38.59 -3.15
CA TRP A 55 28.21 -37.92 -2.86
C TRP A 55 28.55 -37.87 -1.36
N ASN A 56 27.55 -38.05 -0.51
CA ASN A 56 27.69 -37.90 0.94
C ASN A 56 27.55 -39.22 1.71
N VAL A 57 27.11 -40.30 1.05
CA VAL A 57 26.94 -41.62 1.65
C VAL A 57 28.23 -42.44 1.48
N ARG A 58 28.59 -43.24 2.50
CA ARG A 58 29.70 -44.19 2.38
C ARG A 58 29.16 -45.50 1.81
N LEU A 59 29.65 -45.88 0.63
CA LEU A 59 29.34 -47.17 0.02
C LEU A 59 30.18 -48.26 0.68
N GLY A 60 29.52 -49.23 1.32
CA GLY A 60 30.14 -50.42 1.91
C GLY A 60 29.94 -51.67 1.05
N GLU A 61 30.08 -52.84 1.66
CA GLU A 61 29.74 -54.13 1.02
C GLU A 61 28.22 -54.36 0.94
N SER A 62 27.44 -53.63 1.73
CA SER A 62 25.98 -53.60 1.65
C SER A 62 25.46 -52.18 1.87
N ILE A 63 24.31 -51.87 1.24
CA ILE A 63 23.63 -50.60 1.40
C ILE A 63 22.12 -50.82 1.56
N THR A 64 21.55 -50.18 2.57
CA THR A 64 20.11 -50.16 2.85
C THR A 64 19.54 -48.80 2.49
N ILE A 65 18.62 -48.80 1.51
CA ILE A 65 17.93 -47.60 1.03
C ILE A 65 16.46 -47.69 1.41
N LEU A 66 15.90 -46.60 1.93
CA LEU A 66 14.50 -46.50 2.31
C LEU A 66 13.84 -45.27 1.68
N ASP A 67 12.67 -45.47 1.08
CA ASP A 67 11.74 -44.40 0.69
C ASP A 67 10.38 -44.60 1.40
N PRO A 68 10.13 -43.90 2.53
CA PRO A 68 8.92 -44.09 3.33
C PRO A 68 7.65 -43.46 2.70
N SER A 69 7.76 -42.78 1.56
CA SER A 69 6.65 -42.19 0.83
C SER A 69 6.91 -42.32 -0.67
N CYS A 70 7.06 -43.56 -1.13
CA CYS A 70 7.72 -43.86 -2.40
C CYS A 70 6.90 -43.55 -3.65
N GLY A 71 5.58 -43.36 -3.50
CA GLY A 71 4.68 -43.19 -4.63
C GLY A 71 4.88 -44.29 -5.68
N ALA A 72 5.11 -43.88 -6.93
CA ALA A 72 5.41 -44.78 -8.04
C ALA A 72 6.88 -45.25 -8.12
N GLY A 73 7.69 -45.01 -7.08
CA GLY A 73 9.06 -45.51 -6.96
C GLY A 73 10.13 -44.66 -7.66
N ALA A 74 9.89 -43.36 -7.87
CA ALA A 74 10.80 -42.49 -8.64
C ALA A 74 12.21 -42.42 -8.04
N PHE A 75 12.35 -42.21 -6.72
CA PHE A 75 13.66 -42.18 -6.07
C PHE A 75 14.34 -43.55 -6.09
N LEU A 76 13.60 -44.60 -5.71
CA LEU A 76 14.13 -45.97 -5.69
C LEU A 76 14.62 -46.44 -7.07
N HIS A 77 13.92 -46.04 -8.14
CA HIS A 77 14.34 -46.33 -9.50
C HIS A 77 15.61 -45.57 -9.91
N GLU A 78 15.72 -44.27 -9.56
CA GLU A 78 16.94 -43.50 -9.83
C GLU A 78 18.12 -43.96 -8.97
N VAL A 79 17.89 -44.51 -7.78
CA VAL A 79 18.91 -45.21 -6.97
C VAL A 79 19.47 -46.42 -7.72
N LEU A 80 18.60 -47.28 -8.26
CA LEU A 80 19.05 -48.44 -9.06
C LEU A 80 19.86 -48.00 -10.27
N ARG A 81 19.42 -46.97 -10.99
CA ARG A 81 20.18 -46.38 -12.11
C ARG A 81 21.54 -45.84 -11.69
N TYR A 82 21.61 -45.14 -10.55
CA TYR A 82 22.88 -44.62 -10.03
C TYR A 82 23.85 -45.76 -9.70
N LEU A 83 23.38 -46.79 -8.99
CA LEU A 83 24.20 -47.94 -8.60
C LEU A 83 24.65 -48.76 -9.81
N GLN A 84 23.78 -48.95 -10.81
CA GLN A 84 24.12 -49.60 -12.07
C GLN A 84 25.20 -48.81 -12.83
N ARG A 85 25.02 -47.49 -12.96
CA ARG A 85 25.98 -46.60 -13.66
C ARG A 85 27.34 -46.51 -12.97
N THR A 86 27.37 -46.70 -11.65
CA THR A 86 28.61 -46.71 -10.86
C THR A 86 29.18 -48.11 -10.66
N GLU A 87 28.62 -49.12 -11.34
CA GLU A 87 29.03 -50.52 -11.28
C GLU A 87 29.15 -51.08 -9.85
N TYR A 88 28.25 -50.66 -8.95
CA TYR A 88 28.27 -51.10 -7.56
C TYR A 88 28.05 -52.62 -7.45
N ARG A 89 29.02 -53.33 -6.86
CA ARG A 89 29.02 -54.80 -6.71
C ARG A 89 28.55 -55.29 -5.33
N GLY A 90 28.22 -54.38 -4.41
CA GLY A 90 27.77 -54.74 -3.08
C GLY A 90 26.32 -55.20 -3.03
N ARG A 91 25.89 -55.67 -1.87
CA ARG A 91 24.52 -56.11 -1.59
C ARG A 91 23.57 -54.93 -1.41
N ILE A 92 22.40 -54.98 -2.04
CA ILE A 92 21.41 -53.89 -1.99
C ILE A 92 20.16 -54.35 -1.25
N CYS A 93 19.72 -53.55 -0.27
CA CYS A 93 18.44 -53.68 0.40
C CYS A 93 17.59 -52.46 0.06
N LEU A 94 16.50 -52.66 -0.69
CA LEU A 94 15.64 -51.60 -1.20
C LEU A 94 14.26 -51.68 -0.54
N LEU A 95 13.93 -50.66 0.25
CA LEU A 95 12.73 -50.60 1.07
C LEU A 95 11.87 -49.40 0.66
N GLY A 96 10.57 -49.60 0.53
CA GLY A 96 9.63 -48.57 0.12
C GLY A 96 8.27 -48.72 0.77
N SER A 97 7.59 -47.62 1.06
CA SER A 97 6.20 -47.66 1.50
C SER A 97 5.42 -46.46 0.97
N ASP A 98 4.16 -46.68 0.63
CA ASP A 98 3.22 -45.62 0.28
C ASP A 98 1.80 -46.02 0.73
N ILE A 99 0.94 -45.06 1.04
CA ILE A 99 -0.44 -45.36 1.45
C ILE A 99 -1.31 -45.84 0.27
N SER A 100 -0.93 -45.51 -0.97
CA SER A 100 -1.67 -45.88 -2.17
C SER A 100 -1.25 -47.24 -2.70
N GLU A 101 -2.16 -48.21 -2.67
CA GLU A 101 -1.95 -49.54 -3.29
C GLU A 101 -1.60 -49.45 -4.78
N ASN A 102 -2.22 -48.51 -5.50
CA ASN A 102 -1.95 -48.28 -6.92
C ASN A 102 -0.52 -47.78 -7.15
N ALA A 103 -0.05 -46.83 -6.33
CA ALA A 103 1.31 -46.30 -6.44
C ALA A 103 2.36 -47.39 -6.13
N VAL A 104 2.11 -48.19 -5.09
CA VAL A 104 2.93 -49.37 -4.74
C VAL A 104 2.97 -50.40 -5.86
N ALA A 105 1.84 -50.69 -6.52
CA ALA A 105 1.80 -51.60 -7.66
C ALA A 105 2.67 -51.09 -8.83
N ILE A 106 2.61 -49.79 -9.13
CA ILE A 106 3.44 -49.15 -10.15
C ILE A 106 4.92 -49.21 -9.75
N ALA A 107 5.26 -48.88 -8.50
CA ALA A 107 6.63 -48.92 -7.99
C ALA A 107 7.21 -50.34 -8.10
N ARG A 108 6.47 -51.38 -7.67
CA ARG A 108 6.90 -52.77 -7.82
C ARG A 108 7.15 -53.14 -9.27
N PHE A 109 6.27 -52.73 -10.19
CA PHE A 109 6.45 -52.99 -11.61
C PHE A 109 7.72 -52.31 -12.16
N VAL A 110 7.90 -51.01 -11.92
CA VAL A 110 9.04 -50.22 -12.40
C VAL A 110 10.37 -50.77 -11.85
N LEU A 111 10.43 -51.05 -10.55
CA LEU A 111 11.63 -51.59 -9.92
C LEU A 111 11.95 -53.01 -10.41
N SER A 112 10.93 -53.86 -10.61
CA SER A 112 11.14 -55.22 -11.17
C SER A 112 11.70 -55.17 -12.58
N GLN A 113 11.31 -54.17 -13.39
CA GLN A 113 11.89 -53.98 -14.73
C GLN A 113 13.34 -53.51 -14.66
N ALA A 114 13.63 -52.48 -13.85
CA ALA A 114 15.00 -51.99 -13.68
C ALA A 114 15.97 -53.07 -13.15
N ILE A 115 15.50 -53.94 -12.26
CA ILE A 115 16.27 -55.09 -11.76
C ILE A 115 16.49 -56.14 -12.86
N ARG A 116 15.48 -56.42 -13.69
CA ARG A 116 15.62 -57.34 -14.85
C ARG A 116 16.63 -56.82 -15.87
N ASP A 117 16.70 -55.51 -16.05
CA ASP A 117 17.63 -54.85 -16.97
C ASP A 117 19.07 -54.75 -16.39
N TRP A 118 19.30 -55.22 -15.15
CA TRP A 118 20.61 -55.25 -14.50
C TRP A 118 20.93 -56.64 -13.92
N PRO A 119 21.33 -57.62 -14.75
CA PRO A 119 21.49 -59.01 -14.32
C PRO A 119 22.60 -59.25 -13.29
N GLU A 120 23.58 -58.36 -13.17
CA GLU A 120 24.68 -58.45 -12.20
C GLU A 120 24.33 -57.90 -10.80
N ILE A 121 23.11 -57.40 -10.59
CA ILE A 121 22.68 -56.84 -9.32
C ILE A 121 22.66 -57.91 -8.21
N THR A 122 23.22 -57.59 -7.04
CA THR A 122 23.08 -58.42 -5.83
C THR A 122 22.05 -57.80 -4.90
N LEU A 123 20.80 -58.28 -4.97
CA LEU A 123 19.69 -57.76 -4.18
C LEU A 123 19.37 -58.68 -3.00
N ASP A 124 19.68 -58.24 -1.78
CA ASP A 124 19.40 -58.98 -0.54
C ASP A 124 17.91 -58.94 -0.20
N ARG A 125 17.27 -57.78 -0.41
CA ARG A 125 15.86 -57.56 -0.06
C ARG A 125 15.27 -56.47 -0.93
N LEU A 126 14.06 -56.73 -1.45
CA LEU A 126 13.19 -55.74 -2.08
C LEU A 126 11.82 -55.81 -1.43
N GLU A 127 11.43 -54.74 -0.74
CA GLU A 127 10.16 -54.68 -0.03
C GLU A 127 9.47 -53.34 -0.25
N ILE A 128 8.43 -53.34 -1.09
CA ILE A 128 7.58 -52.17 -1.35
C ILE A 128 6.19 -52.51 -0.82
N GLN A 129 5.68 -51.76 0.17
CA GLN A 129 4.43 -52.10 0.87
C GLN A 129 3.41 -50.96 0.86
N ALA A 130 2.13 -51.31 0.78
CA ALA A 130 1.01 -50.37 0.88
C ALA A 130 0.61 -50.19 2.34
N ARG A 131 1.03 -49.08 2.97
CA ARG A 131 0.80 -48.78 4.39
C ARG A 131 1.05 -47.31 4.72
N ASP A 132 0.48 -46.84 5.83
CA ASP A 132 0.83 -45.54 6.42
C ASP A 132 2.16 -45.65 7.16
N SER A 133 3.24 -45.20 6.54
CA SER A 133 4.58 -45.33 7.09
C SER A 133 4.79 -44.55 8.40
N LEU A 134 4.01 -43.50 8.69
CA LEU A 134 4.16 -42.78 9.97
C LEU A 134 3.73 -43.63 11.17
N ASN A 135 2.87 -44.64 10.99
CA ASN A 135 2.43 -45.55 12.06
C ASN A 135 3.35 -46.77 12.26
N GLU A 136 4.32 -46.97 11.38
CA GLU A 136 5.17 -48.17 11.36
C GLU A 136 6.56 -47.88 11.94
N VAL A 137 7.25 -48.87 12.51
CA VAL A 137 8.66 -48.68 12.90
C VAL A 137 9.53 -48.75 11.64
N TRP A 138 10.33 -47.70 11.39
CA TRP A 138 11.22 -47.67 10.23
C TRP A 138 12.53 -48.41 10.54
N PRO A 139 13.01 -49.26 9.63
CA PRO A 139 14.30 -49.91 9.79
C PRO A 139 15.45 -48.90 9.63
N SER A 140 16.57 -49.14 10.30
CA SER A 140 17.75 -48.29 10.16
C SER A 140 18.36 -48.40 8.76
N ALA A 141 18.43 -47.28 8.04
CA ALA A 141 18.91 -47.20 6.67
C ALA A 141 20.21 -46.38 6.55
N ASP A 142 21.01 -46.68 5.52
CA ASP A 142 22.20 -45.90 5.18
C ASP A 142 21.83 -44.66 4.36
N LEU A 143 20.76 -44.77 3.56
CA LEU A 143 20.25 -43.73 2.69
C LEU A 143 18.72 -43.68 2.77
N ILE A 144 18.16 -42.52 3.12
CA ILE A 144 16.72 -42.27 3.02
C ILE A 144 16.49 -41.24 1.94
N LEU A 145 15.63 -41.54 0.97
CA LEU A 145 15.29 -40.64 -0.13
C LEU A 145 13.78 -40.53 -0.24
N MET A 146 13.21 -39.32 -0.21
CA MET A 146 11.76 -39.17 -0.23
C MET A 146 11.24 -37.83 -0.77
N ASN A 147 10.01 -37.87 -1.27
CA ASN A 147 9.16 -36.71 -1.47
C ASN A 147 7.92 -36.86 -0.59
N PRO A 148 7.98 -36.42 0.69
CA PRO A 148 6.86 -36.57 1.61
C PRO A 148 5.66 -35.70 1.19
N PRO A 149 4.44 -36.02 1.62
CA PRO A 149 3.26 -35.23 1.28
C PRO A 149 3.29 -33.82 1.90
N PHE A 150 3.11 -32.79 1.08
CA PHE A 150 3.09 -31.38 1.52
C PHE A 150 1.65 -30.96 1.86
N ILE A 151 1.27 -31.15 3.13
CA ILE A 151 -0.07 -30.83 3.62
C ILE A 151 0.04 -29.89 4.80
N SER A 152 -0.38 -28.64 4.59
CA SER A 152 -0.44 -27.64 5.65
C SER A 152 -1.40 -28.06 6.77
N TRP A 153 -1.18 -27.55 7.98
CA TRP A 153 -2.02 -27.86 9.15
C TRP A 153 -3.54 -27.75 8.93
N GLY A 154 -3.98 -26.80 8.10
CA GLY A 154 -5.40 -26.64 7.77
C GLY A 154 -5.99 -27.82 7.00
N GLY A 155 -5.18 -28.46 6.14
CA GLY A 155 -5.57 -29.58 5.31
C GLY A 155 -5.45 -30.96 5.98
N LEU A 156 -4.82 -31.06 7.15
CA LEU A 156 -4.65 -32.34 7.85
C LEU A 156 -5.95 -32.85 8.47
N THR A 157 -6.18 -34.15 8.32
CA THR A 157 -7.23 -34.88 9.05
C THR A 157 -6.95 -34.89 10.56
N ARG A 158 -7.95 -35.24 11.39
CA ARG A 158 -7.78 -35.33 12.84
C ARG A 158 -6.67 -36.32 13.23
N ASN A 159 -6.60 -37.46 12.56
CA ASN A 159 -5.58 -38.49 12.82
C ASN A 159 -4.18 -37.99 12.43
N GLN A 160 -4.03 -37.36 11.26
CA GLN A 160 -2.74 -36.79 10.83
C GLN A 160 -2.26 -35.68 11.77
N LYS A 161 -3.17 -34.85 12.29
CA LYS A 161 -2.82 -33.84 13.32
C LYS A 161 -2.32 -34.48 14.61
N ALA A 162 -2.89 -35.62 15.01
CA ALA A 162 -2.43 -36.37 16.18
C ALA A 162 -1.03 -36.96 15.92
N GLN A 163 -0.81 -37.62 14.78
CA GLN A 163 0.49 -38.18 14.38
C GLN A 163 1.60 -37.12 14.39
N VAL A 164 1.36 -35.97 13.75
CA VAL A 164 2.37 -34.89 13.70
C VAL A 164 2.67 -34.33 15.09
N LYS A 165 1.65 -34.18 15.95
CA LYS A 165 1.86 -33.72 17.34
C LYS A 165 2.64 -34.72 18.17
N GLU A 166 2.38 -36.01 18.01
CA GLU A 166 3.08 -37.07 18.71
C GLU A 166 4.55 -37.14 18.28
N ILE A 167 4.81 -37.10 16.98
CA ILE A 167 6.17 -37.16 16.42
C ILE A 167 6.96 -35.89 16.76
N LEU A 168 6.44 -34.70 16.47
CA LEU A 168 7.19 -33.46 16.70
C LEU A 168 7.22 -33.05 18.19
N GLY A 169 6.23 -33.45 18.98
CA GLY A 169 6.14 -33.12 20.41
C GLY A 169 6.26 -31.61 20.68
N ARG A 170 7.10 -31.24 21.66
CA ARG A 170 7.36 -29.83 22.02
C ARG A 170 8.38 -29.13 21.09
N ARG A 171 8.92 -29.82 20.09
CA ARG A 171 9.99 -29.30 19.21
C ARG A 171 9.49 -28.29 18.18
N TYR A 172 8.17 -28.14 18.06
CA TYR A 172 7.53 -27.21 17.14
C TYR A 172 6.41 -26.43 17.84
N VAL A 173 6.30 -25.14 17.54
CA VAL A 173 5.25 -24.26 18.06
C VAL A 173 4.39 -23.79 16.89
N GLY A 174 3.07 -23.96 17.00
CA GLY A 174 2.11 -23.46 16.02
C GLY A 174 1.51 -24.54 15.14
N ARG A 175 1.48 -24.29 13.82
CA ARG A 175 0.80 -25.11 12.81
C ARG A 175 1.83 -25.81 11.88
N PRO A 176 2.29 -27.03 12.18
CA PRO A 176 3.31 -27.72 11.37
C PRO A 176 2.77 -28.26 10.04
N ASP A 177 3.66 -28.47 9.09
CA ASP A 177 3.38 -29.20 7.84
C ASP A 177 3.59 -30.71 8.05
N PHE A 178 2.85 -31.54 7.33
CA PHE A 178 2.94 -33.01 7.43
C PHE A 178 4.33 -33.54 7.11
N SER A 179 5.02 -32.95 6.13
CA SER A 179 6.37 -33.35 5.71
C SER A 179 7.40 -33.28 6.85
N MET A 180 7.18 -32.41 7.84
CA MET A 180 8.09 -32.26 8.98
C MET A 180 8.15 -33.53 9.84
N ALA A 181 7.02 -34.25 9.97
CA ALA A 181 6.98 -35.51 10.73
C ALA A 181 7.76 -36.63 10.02
N PHE A 182 7.71 -36.69 8.68
CA PHE A 182 8.51 -37.62 7.89
C PHE A 182 10.01 -37.35 8.05
N ILE A 183 10.41 -36.08 7.96
CA ILE A 183 11.82 -35.68 8.07
C ILE A 183 12.36 -35.97 9.48
N ASP A 184 11.60 -35.71 10.54
CA ASP A 184 11.98 -36.01 11.93
C ASP A 184 12.22 -37.51 12.13
N LYS A 185 11.29 -38.33 11.61
CA LYS A 185 11.39 -39.79 11.67
C LYS A 185 12.53 -40.33 10.80
N ALA A 186 12.79 -39.73 9.64
CA ALA A 186 13.91 -40.11 8.77
C ALA A 186 15.25 -39.88 9.44
N VAL A 187 15.46 -38.69 10.03
CA VAL A 187 16.68 -38.38 10.77
C VAL A 187 16.89 -39.37 11.92
N SER A 188 15.81 -39.79 12.60
CA SER A 188 15.86 -40.78 13.67
C SER A 188 16.10 -42.23 13.19
N SER A 189 15.88 -42.51 11.90
CA SER A 189 15.98 -43.86 11.30
C SER A 189 17.21 -44.04 10.42
N LEU A 190 18.10 -43.05 10.35
CA LEU A 190 19.37 -43.16 9.66
C LEU A 190 20.44 -43.76 10.56
N ARG A 191 21.29 -44.61 9.98
CA ARG A 191 22.50 -45.09 10.66
C ARG A 191 23.53 -43.97 10.80
N ASP A 192 24.54 -44.22 11.62
CA ASP A 192 25.68 -43.31 11.79
C ASP A 192 26.35 -42.99 10.45
N GLY A 193 26.42 -41.70 10.12
CA GLY A 193 26.96 -41.24 8.84
C GLY A 193 26.02 -41.45 7.65
N GLY A 194 24.80 -41.95 7.87
CA GLY A 194 23.75 -42.07 6.88
C GLY A 194 23.27 -40.71 6.35
N VAL A 195 22.60 -40.75 5.20
CA VAL A 195 22.21 -39.56 4.45
C VAL A 195 20.70 -39.54 4.20
N LEU A 196 20.08 -38.39 4.42
CA LEU A 196 18.72 -38.08 4.01
C LEU A 196 18.77 -37.17 2.78
N GLY A 197 18.17 -37.57 1.67
CA GLY A 197 17.78 -36.65 0.59
C GLY A 197 16.26 -36.49 0.57
N THR A 198 15.75 -35.28 0.76
CA THR A 198 14.30 -35.04 0.85
C THR A 198 13.88 -33.80 0.09
N LEU A 199 12.67 -33.85 -0.47
CA LEU A 199 11.95 -32.65 -0.86
C LEU A 199 11.15 -32.13 0.33
N LEU A 200 10.93 -30.82 0.38
CA LEU A 200 10.19 -30.16 1.45
C LEU A 200 9.57 -28.84 0.97
N PRO A 201 8.52 -28.31 1.61
CA PRO A 201 8.05 -26.96 1.34
C PRO A 201 9.15 -25.93 1.66
N ALA A 202 9.45 -25.02 0.73
CA ALA A 202 10.50 -24.01 0.92
C ALA A 202 10.26 -23.11 2.15
N SER A 203 8.99 -22.92 2.54
CA SER A 203 8.60 -22.18 3.75
C SER A 203 9.14 -22.80 5.05
N VAL A 204 9.38 -24.11 5.10
CA VAL A 204 10.00 -24.79 6.24
C VAL A 204 11.46 -24.37 6.41
N LEU A 205 12.12 -23.89 5.35
CA LEU A 205 13.50 -23.41 5.39
C LEU A 205 13.63 -21.94 5.79
N SER A 206 12.55 -21.16 5.88
CA SER A 206 12.62 -19.70 6.10
C SER A 206 11.80 -19.19 7.29
N THR A 207 10.61 -19.77 7.56
CA THR A 207 9.63 -19.25 8.52
C THR A 207 10.09 -19.29 10.00
N GLU A 208 9.74 -18.28 10.80
CA GLU A 208 10.06 -18.28 12.24
C GLU A 208 9.43 -19.45 13.01
N ALA A 209 8.22 -19.87 12.65
CA ALA A 209 7.52 -20.99 13.29
C ALA A 209 8.33 -22.31 13.22
N SER A 210 9.12 -22.50 12.16
CA SER A 210 9.97 -23.68 11.97
C SER A 210 11.36 -23.57 12.62
N LEU A 211 11.71 -22.43 13.24
CA LEU A 211 13.05 -22.19 13.78
C LEU A 211 13.46 -23.22 14.85
N GLY A 212 12.55 -23.52 15.78
CA GLY A 212 12.81 -24.51 16.85
C GLY A 212 13.08 -25.90 16.28
N TRP A 213 12.26 -26.32 15.31
CA TRP A 213 12.42 -27.60 14.63
C TRP A 213 13.70 -27.65 13.79
N ARG A 214 14.04 -26.59 13.04
CA ARG A 214 15.29 -26.51 12.28
C ARG A 214 16.50 -26.63 13.20
N ARG A 215 16.50 -25.97 14.36
CA ARG A 215 17.58 -26.12 15.36
C ARG A 215 17.72 -27.58 15.81
N TYR A 216 16.62 -28.25 16.11
CA TYR A 216 16.62 -29.66 16.50
C TYR A 216 17.21 -30.56 15.40
N ILE A 217 16.76 -30.39 14.14
CA ILE A 217 17.32 -31.17 13.02
C ILE A 217 18.82 -30.91 12.86
N LEU A 218 19.28 -29.67 13.02
CA LEU A 218 20.70 -29.31 12.94
C LEU A 218 21.55 -29.84 14.10
N GLU A 219 20.93 -30.24 15.22
CA GLU A 219 21.63 -30.94 16.31
C GLU A 219 21.95 -32.39 15.92
N GLN A 220 21.10 -33.04 15.12
CA GLN A 220 21.23 -34.44 14.71
C GLN A 220 21.96 -34.63 13.37
N ALA A 221 21.74 -33.71 12.43
CA ALA A 221 22.23 -33.83 11.06
C ALA A 221 22.89 -32.53 10.57
N ALA A 222 23.89 -32.65 9.71
CA ALA A 222 24.52 -31.55 9.02
C ALA A 222 23.92 -31.39 7.61
N PRO A 223 23.46 -30.19 7.21
CA PRO A 223 23.04 -29.95 5.84
C PRO A 223 24.28 -29.94 4.94
N VAL A 224 24.29 -30.80 3.93
CA VAL A 224 25.36 -30.89 2.93
C VAL A 224 24.92 -30.31 1.58
N PHE A 225 23.61 -30.24 1.34
CA PHE A 225 23.03 -29.56 0.19
C PHE A 225 21.67 -28.97 0.56
N LEU A 226 21.40 -27.74 0.13
CA LEU A 226 20.11 -27.08 0.24
C LEU A 226 19.83 -26.35 -1.07
N ALA A 227 18.65 -26.53 -1.63
CA ALA A 227 18.18 -25.82 -2.82
C ALA A 227 16.72 -25.40 -2.67
N VAL A 228 16.36 -24.27 -3.27
CA VAL A 228 14.98 -23.81 -3.40
C VAL A 228 14.71 -23.61 -4.89
N PHE A 229 13.69 -24.29 -5.40
CA PHE A 229 13.30 -24.17 -6.80
C PHE A 229 12.28 -23.04 -6.92
N GLY A 230 12.69 -21.91 -7.50
CA GLY A 230 11.87 -20.71 -7.66
C GLY A 230 10.93 -20.72 -8.87
N ASP A 231 10.74 -21.87 -9.52
CA ASP A 231 10.01 -21.97 -10.79
C ASP A 231 8.81 -22.93 -10.67
N TYR A 232 7.60 -22.41 -10.92
CA TYR A 232 6.32 -23.14 -10.81
C TYR A 232 6.18 -24.29 -11.84
N GLY A 233 7.12 -24.41 -12.79
CA GLY A 233 7.05 -25.38 -13.89
C GLY A 233 7.52 -26.81 -13.58
N ILE A 234 8.31 -27.03 -12.51
CA ILE A 234 8.94 -28.34 -12.24
C ILE A 234 7.90 -29.36 -11.78
N PHE A 235 6.93 -28.94 -10.98
CA PHE A 235 5.76 -29.75 -10.64
C PHE A 235 4.54 -29.16 -11.33
N ARG A 236 4.06 -29.79 -12.42
CA ARG A 236 2.97 -29.28 -13.27
C ARG A 236 1.71 -28.80 -12.52
N HIS A 237 1.50 -29.23 -11.26
CA HIS A 237 0.31 -28.94 -10.45
C HIS A 237 0.62 -28.45 -9.02
N ALA A 238 1.87 -28.10 -8.66
CA ALA A 238 2.18 -27.66 -7.29
C ALA A 238 1.91 -26.16 -7.09
N ILE A 239 1.19 -25.82 -6.00
CA ILE A 239 0.88 -24.44 -5.57
C ILE A 239 1.94 -23.92 -4.57
N VAL A 240 2.93 -24.75 -4.21
CA VAL A 240 3.89 -24.51 -3.13
C VAL A 240 5.32 -24.58 -3.68
N ASP A 241 6.14 -23.58 -3.33
CA ASP A 241 7.57 -23.57 -3.64
C ASP A 241 8.25 -24.80 -3.02
N VAL A 242 8.98 -25.54 -3.85
CA VAL A 242 9.63 -26.79 -3.43
C VAL A 242 11.09 -26.51 -3.11
N GLY A 243 11.50 -26.91 -1.91
CA GLY A 243 12.89 -27.01 -1.50
C GLY A 243 13.40 -28.45 -1.59
N CYS A 244 14.72 -28.59 -1.67
CA CYS A 244 15.43 -29.84 -1.50
C CYS A 244 16.45 -29.68 -0.39
N ALA A 245 16.58 -30.71 0.46
CA ALA A 245 17.63 -30.82 1.44
C ALA A 245 18.31 -32.18 1.35
N VAL A 246 19.65 -32.17 1.38
CA VAL A 246 20.45 -33.35 1.70
C VAL A 246 21.12 -33.12 3.04
N LEU A 247 20.82 -34.00 4.00
CA LEU A 247 21.33 -33.95 5.35
C LEU A 247 22.14 -35.21 5.63
N ARG A 248 23.29 -35.07 6.27
CA ARG A 248 24.12 -36.18 6.71
C ARG A 248 24.08 -36.28 8.24
N ILE A 249 23.80 -37.47 8.78
CA ILE A 249 23.80 -37.68 10.23
C ILE A 249 25.19 -37.37 10.78
N LYS A 250 25.23 -36.50 11.79
CA LYS A 250 26.45 -36.23 12.53
C LYS A 250 26.74 -37.46 13.37
N LYS A 251 27.97 -37.99 13.28
CA LYS A 251 28.47 -38.90 14.32
C LYS A 251 28.30 -38.12 15.63
N ALA A 252 27.59 -38.68 16.62
CA ALA A 252 27.15 -37.97 17.83
C ALA A 252 28.29 -37.53 18.79
N PHE A 253 29.51 -37.38 18.27
CA PHE A 253 30.82 -37.30 18.93
C PHE A 253 31.30 -38.64 19.51
N GLU A 254 32.57 -38.96 19.25
CA GLU A 254 33.35 -39.80 20.17
C GLU A 254 33.96 -38.85 21.21
N ALA A 255 33.54 -39.02 22.47
CA ALA A 255 34.14 -38.37 23.63
C ALA A 255 33.96 -39.33 24.82
N ALA A 256 34.97 -39.41 25.70
CA ALA A 256 34.93 -40.35 26.82
C ALA A 256 33.88 -39.97 27.88
N THR A 257 33.46 -38.69 27.95
CA THR A 257 32.45 -38.21 28.91
C THR A 257 31.67 -36.97 28.43
N LEU A 258 30.46 -36.80 28.99
CA LEU A 258 29.53 -35.68 28.76
C LEU A 258 30.13 -34.29 29.07
N GLY A 259 31.14 -34.23 29.95
CA GLY A 259 31.80 -32.99 30.35
C GLY A 259 32.70 -32.37 29.28
N GLU A 260 33.32 -33.19 28.42
CA GLU A 260 34.17 -32.72 27.31
C GLU A 260 33.32 -32.14 26.16
N LEU A 261 32.14 -32.72 25.94
CA LEU A 261 31.18 -32.29 24.92
C LEU A 261 30.61 -30.89 25.23
N ILE A 262 30.45 -30.55 26.51
CA ILE A 262 30.03 -29.22 26.97
C ILE A 262 31.18 -28.20 26.92
N LYS A 263 32.44 -28.63 27.12
CA LYS A 263 33.63 -27.77 27.03
C LYS A 263 33.94 -27.36 25.58
N LEU A 264 33.85 -28.28 24.62
CA LEU A 264 33.99 -27.99 23.18
C LEU A 264 32.89 -27.06 22.64
N ARG A 265 31.68 -27.14 23.20
CA ARG A 265 30.54 -26.27 22.85
C ARG A 265 30.68 -24.84 23.39
N ARG A 266 31.62 -24.57 24.30
CA ARG A 266 31.77 -23.29 25.04
C ARG A 266 33.11 -22.57 24.80
N SER A 267 34.05 -23.14 24.03
CA SER A 267 35.31 -22.46 23.72
C SER A 267 35.11 -21.39 22.64
N ASN A 268 35.54 -20.16 22.95
CA ASN A 268 35.52 -18.99 22.07
C ASN A 268 36.44 -19.17 20.86
N THR A 269 35.99 -19.88 19.84
CA THR A 269 36.61 -19.86 18.51
C THR A 269 35.59 -19.39 17.49
N THR A 270 35.92 -18.29 16.82
CA THR A 270 35.27 -17.80 15.60
C THR A 270 35.17 -18.98 14.61
N PRO A 271 34.07 -19.10 13.83
CA PRO A 271 33.99 -20.12 12.79
C PRO A 271 35.22 -20.04 11.89
N THR A 272 35.79 -21.19 11.53
CA THR A 272 36.87 -21.28 10.55
C THR A 272 36.44 -20.56 9.27
N THR A 273 37.28 -19.66 8.74
CA THR A 273 36.94 -18.88 7.54
C THR A 273 36.57 -19.83 6.40
N PRO A 274 35.52 -19.56 5.60
CA PRO A 274 35.08 -20.46 4.52
C PRO A 274 36.21 -20.88 3.57
N THR A 275 37.19 -20.00 3.37
CA THR A 275 38.40 -20.21 2.55
C THR A 275 39.37 -21.26 3.13
N SER A 276 39.27 -21.58 4.42
CA SER A 276 39.99 -22.69 5.05
C SER A 276 39.38 -24.08 4.73
N ILE A 277 38.13 -24.09 4.26
CA ILE A 277 37.36 -25.32 3.96
C ILE A 277 37.29 -25.53 2.44
N VAL A 278 37.16 -24.45 1.67
CA VAL A 278 37.11 -24.48 0.20
C VAL A 278 38.18 -23.55 -0.36
N LYS A 279 39.20 -24.10 -1.04
CA LYS A 279 40.18 -23.29 -1.77
C LYS A 279 39.51 -22.62 -2.97
N ASP A 280 39.86 -21.36 -3.24
CA ASP A 280 39.38 -20.52 -4.35
C ASP A 280 37.91 -20.02 -4.27
N LEU A 281 37.42 -19.72 -3.05
CA LEU A 281 36.11 -19.09 -2.86
C LEU A 281 36.14 -17.60 -3.28
N ASP A 282 35.14 -17.14 -4.04
CA ASP A 282 35.00 -15.75 -4.44
C ASP A 282 34.91 -14.81 -3.19
N PRO A 283 35.76 -13.77 -3.08
CA PRO A 283 35.76 -12.84 -1.94
C PRO A 283 34.44 -12.11 -1.67
N ILE A 284 33.54 -12.06 -2.64
CA ILE A 284 32.18 -11.52 -2.48
C ILE A 284 31.30 -12.56 -1.76
N ILE A 285 31.38 -13.83 -2.16
CA ILE A 285 30.62 -14.93 -1.54
C ILE A 285 31.06 -15.11 -0.08
N GLU A 286 32.36 -15.03 0.20
CA GLU A 286 32.90 -15.10 1.56
C GLU A 286 32.32 -13.99 2.46
N ARG A 287 32.32 -12.74 1.99
CA ARG A 287 31.74 -11.60 2.73
C ARG A 287 30.25 -11.75 2.99
N VAL A 288 29.49 -12.35 2.06
CA VAL A 288 28.07 -12.63 2.25
C VAL A 288 27.85 -13.70 3.31
N ILE A 289 28.64 -14.78 3.27
CA ILE A 289 28.60 -15.85 4.27
C ILE A 289 28.93 -15.29 5.66
N ASP A 290 30.00 -14.49 5.77
CA ASP A 290 30.42 -13.86 7.02
C ASP A 290 29.33 -12.97 7.63
N ARG A 291 28.62 -12.19 6.80
CA ARG A 291 27.46 -11.40 7.24
C ARG A 291 26.32 -12.28 7.74
N CYS A 292 26.04 -13.40 7.07
CA CYS A 292 24.97 -14.32 7.48
C CYS A 292 25.25 -15.02 8.82
N ILE A 293 26.51 -15.23 9.17
CA ILE A 293 26.93 -15.95 10.39
C ILE A 293 27.29 -15.02 11.56
N GLN A 294 27.17 -13.69 11.41
CA GLN A 294 27.45 -12.73 12.48
C GLN A 294 26.67 -13.06 13.75
N ARG A 295 27.27 -12.86 14.94
CA ARG A 295 26.57 -13.19 16.20
C ARG A 295 25.49 -12.16 16.57
N ASP A 296 25.74 -10.89 16.24
CA ASP A 296 24.79 -9.79 16.39
C ASP A 296 23.70 -9.87 15.28
N PRO A 297 22.41 -10.00 15.62
CA PRO A 297 21.32 -9.98 14.65
C PRO A 297 21.25 -8.71 13.80
N ALA A 298 21.69 -7.55 14.30
CA ALA A 298 21.65 -6.29 13.55
C ALA A 298 22.67 -6.25 12.39
N GLU A 299 23.76 -7.01 12.51
CA GLU A 299 24.83 -7.12 11.51
C GLU A 299 24.52 -8.18 10.43
N ARG A 300 23.44 -8.97 10.61
CA ARG A 300 23.01 -9.97 9.63
C ARG A 300 22.16 -9.35 8.52
N PRO A 301 22.14 -9.95 7.31
CA PRO A 301 21.14 -9.62 6.30
C PRO A 301 19.72 -9.85 6.85
N SER A 302 18.84 -8.86 6.70
CA SER A 302 17.49 -8.88 7.24
C SER A 302 16.53 -9.78 6.45
N SER A 303 16.91 -10.23 5.25
CA SER A 303 16.13 -11.15 4.43
C SER A 303 17.01 -11.99 3.50
N ALA A 304 16.50 -13.16 3.09
CA ALA A 304 17.14 -14.04 2.09
C ALA A 304 17.35 -13.34 0.73
N LEU A 305 16.48 -12.37 0.41
CA LEU A 305 16.58 -11.57 -0.80
C LEU A 305 17.79 -10.62 -0.75
N GLN A 306 18.13 -10.08 0.42
CA GLN A 306 19.32 -9.26 0.62
C GLN A 306 20.61 -10.10 0.48
N VAL A 307 20.54 -11.40 0.80
CA VAL A 307 21.63 -12.37 0.56
C VAL A 307 21.76 -12.65 -0.94
N ALA A 308 20.66 -12.95 -1.62
CA ALA A 308 20.65 -13.19 -3.07
C ALA A 308 21.19 -11.99 -3.88
N ALA A 309 20.78 -10.78 -3.51
CA ALA A 309 21.26 -9.54 -4.12
C ALA A 309 22.76 -9.24 -3.88
N ALA A 310 23.36 -9.88 -2.88
CA ALA A 310 24.77 -9.69 -2.55
C ALA A 310 25.69 -10.75 -3.18
N LEU A 311 25.14 -11.82 -3.77
CA LEU A 311 25.90 -12.85 -4.47
C LEU A 311 26.22 -12.43 -5.93
N PRO A 312 27.35 -12.88 -6.52
CA PRO A 312 27.70 -12.56 -7.90
C PRO A 312 26.61 -12.99 -8.89
N GLY A 313 26.14 -12.07 -9.75
CA GLY A 313 25.13 -12.31 -10.78
C GLY A 313 23.65 -12.20 -10.33
N GLY A 314 23.38 -11.87 -9.06
CA GLY A 314 22.06 -11.95 -8.46
C GLY A 314 21.25 -10.65 -8.37
N ASP A 315 21.16 -9.80 -9.41
CA ASP A 315 20.19 -8.68 -9.36
C ASP A 315 18.75 -9.23 -9.53
N PRO A 316 17.96 -9.33 -8.42
CA PRO A 316 16.65 -9.98 -8.46
C PRO A 316 15.64 -9.16 -9.28
N ILE A 317 15.87 -7.85 -9.40
CA ILE A 317 15.03 -6.96 -10.20
C ILE A 317 15.34 -7.17 -11.68
N ALA A 318 16.61 -7.21 -12.06
CA ALA A 318 17.01 -7.49 -13.45
C ALA A 318 16.54 -8.88 -13.92
N ALA A 319 16.61 -9.90 -13.06
CA ALA A 319 16.11 -11.24 -13.35
C ALA A 319 14.58 -11.25 -13.57
N ALA A 320 13.81 -10.59 -12.71
CA ALA A 320 12.35 -10.48 -12.87
C ALA A 320 11.96 -9.72 -14.14
N LEU A 321 12.68 -8.64 -14.48
CA LEU A 321 12.45 -7.88 -15.71
C LEU A 321 12.80 -8.71 -16.96
N ALA A 322 13.91 -9.45 -16.93
CA ALA A 322 14.32 -10.33 -18.03
C ALA A 322 13.32 -11.47 -18.28
N ALA A 323 12.68 -11.97 -17.22
CA ALA A 323 11.58 -12.94 -17.30
C ALA A 323 10.24 -12.31 -17.73
N GLY A 324 10.18 -10.98 -17.92
CA GLY A 324 8.95 -10.25 -18.26
C GLY A 324 7.97 -10.10 -17.10
N GLU A 325 8.38 -10.50 -15.89
CA GLU A 325 7.60 -10.45 -14.66
C GLU A 325 7.62 -9.05 -14.04
N THR A 326 6.63 -8.78 -13.18
CA THR A 326 6.62 -7.55 -12.38
C THR A 326 7.31 -7.85 -11.06
N PRO A 327 8.42 -7.17 -10.71
CA PRO A 327 9.08 -7.37 -9.42
C PRO A 327 8.07 -7.26 -8.27
N SER A 328 8.23 -7.97 -7.16
CA SER A 328 7.36 -7.81 -6.00
C SER A 328 7.69 -6.52 -5.22
N PRO A 329 6.78 -6.00 -4.37
CA PRO A 329 7.08 -4.83 -3.53
C PRO A 329 8.32 -5.04 -2.63
N GLU A 330 8.44 -6.24 -2.06
CA GLU A 330 9.53 -6.64 -1.17
C GLU A 330 10.85 -6.75 -1.94
N MET A 331 10.80 -7.20 -3.21
CA MET A 331 11.93 -7.24 -4.12
C MET A 331 12.58 -5.88 -4.33
N VAL A 332 11.76 -4.87 -4.55
CA VAL A 332 12.24 -3.50 -4.75
C VAL A 332 12.77 -2.88 -3.46
N ALA A 333 12.08 -3.11 -2.33
CA ALA A 333 12.50 -2.55 -1.05
C ALA A 333 13.90 -3.03 -0.62
N ALA A 334 14.23 -4.31 -0.88
CA ALA A 334 15.49 -4.94 -0.51
C ALA A 334 16.63 -4.80 -1.55
N ALA A 335 16.38 -4.17 -2.69
CA ALA A 335 17.41 -3.91 -3.70
C ALA A 335 18.62 -3.18 -3.07
N PRO A 336 19.87 -3.40 -3.52
CA PRO A 336 21.03 -2.70 -2.96
C PRO A 336 20.93 -1.18 -3.15
N LYS A 337 21.47 -0.39 -2.20
CA LYS A 337 21.60 1.08 -2.29
C LYS A 337 22.66 1.45 -3.35
N GLN A 338 22.39 1.20 -4.63
CA GLN A 338 23.08 1.96 -5.66
C GLN A 338 22.30 3.25 -5.83
N GLY A 339 22.87 4.37 -5.39
CA GLY A 339 22.36 5.68 -5.75
C GLY A 339 22.38 5.79 -7.27
N ILE A 340 21.21 5.71 -7.89
CA ILE A 340 21.04 5.79 -9.36
C ILE A 340 21.59 7.14 -9.87
N LEU A 341 21.60 8.15 -9.00
CA LEU A 341 22.16 9.47 -9.25
C LEU A 341 23.50 9.64 -8.51
N ARG A 342 24.54 10.07 -9.24
CA ARG A 342 25.77 10.58 -8.63
C ARG A 342 25.42 11.74 -7.70
N PRO A 343 26.01 11.88 -6.49
CA PRO A 343 25.70 12.97 -5.56
C PRO A 343 25.78 14.36 -6.19
N ALA A 344 26.73 14.57 -7.12
CA ALA A 344 26.84 15.81 -7.88
C ALA A 344 25.61 16.07 -8.78
N ILE A 345 25.05 15.04 -9.42
CA ILE A 345 23.84 15.18 -10.26
C ILE A 345 22.60 15.37 -9.37
N ALA A 346 22.50 14.63 -8.27
CA ALA A 346 21.42 14.84 -7.29
C ALA A 346 21.46 16.27 -6.71
N GLY A 347 22.66 16.75 -6.38
CA GLY A 347 22.90 18.13 -5.94
C GLY A 347 22.57 19.15 -7.03
N ALA A 348 22.93 18.89 -8.29
CA ALA A 348 22.59 19.75 -9.42
C ALA A 348 21.08 19.78 -9.70
N LEU A 349 20.38 18.66 -9.61
CA LEU A 349 18.92 18.59 -9.74
C LEU A 349 18.21 19.28 -8.58
N LEU A 350 18.69 19.08 -7.35
CA LEU A 350 18.16 19.79 -6.18
C LEU A 350 18.39 21.30 -6.32
N ALA A 351 19.60 21.72 -6.68
CA ALA A 351 19.91 23.12 -6.94
C ALA A 351 19.04 23.67 -8.07
N SER A 352 18.85 22.93 -9.16
CA SER A 352 17.98 23.32 -10.28
C SER A 352 16.52 23.42 -9.86
N PHE A 353 16.02 22.48 -9.04
CA PHE A 353 14.68 22.54 -8.47
C PHE A 353 14.52 23.74 -7.54
N LEU A 354 15.50 24.01 -6.67
CA LEU A 354 15.49 25.18 -5.80
C LEU A 354 15.57 26.49 -6.60
N VAL A 355 16.36 26.52 -7.67
CA VAL A 355 16.41 27.65 -8.62
C VAL A 355 15.08 27.79 -9.36
N LEU A 356 14.46 26.71 -9.81
CA LEU A 356 13.13 26.74 -10.45
C LEU A 356 12.07 27.20 -9.46
N LEU A 357 12.11 26.71 -8.22
CA LEU A 357 11.19 27.11 -7.16
C LEU A 357 11.38 28.59 -6.83
N ALA A 358 12.63 29.03 -6.67
CA ALA A 358 12.96 30.45 -6.47
C ALA A 358 12.56 31.30 -7.68
N LEU A 359 12.69 30.78 -8.90
CA LEU A 359 12.24 31.42 -10.12
C LEU A 359 10.72 31.51 -10.16
N CYS A 360 9.97 30.45 -9.81
CA CYS A 360 8.51 30.48 -9.67
C CYS A 360 8.10 31.50 -8.61
N CYS A 361 8.74 31.49 -7.43
CA CYS A 361 8.53 32.47 -6.37
C CYS A 361 8.83 33.89 -6.84
N TRP A 362 9.90 34.11 -7.61
CA TRP A 362 10.26 35.41 -8.17
C TRP A 362 9.29 35.84 -9.26
N LEU A 363 8.87 34.93 -10.14
CA LEU A 363 7.89 35.15 -11.21
C LEU A 363 6.51 35.49 -10.66
N THR A 364 6.18 35.09 -9.42
CA THR A 364 4.91 35.51 -8.80
C THR A 364 4.76 37.02 -8.74
N LYS A 365 5.85 37.82 -8.72
CA LYS A 365 5.73 39.29 -8.79
C LYS A 365 5.15 39.80 -10.12
N TYR A 366 5.17 38.97 -11.17
CA TYR A 366 4.65 39.27 -12.52
C TYR A 366 3.38 38.51 -12.88
N ALA A 367 2.95 37.54 -12.07
CA ALA A 367 1.79 36.71 -12.38
C ALA A 367 0.76 36.61 -11.24
N ALA A 368 1.18 36.81 -9.99
CA ALA A 368 0.29 36.69 -8.84
C ALA A 368 -0.38 38.02 -8.52
N VAL A 369 -1.70 38.05 -8.66
CA VAL A 369 -2.54 39.24 -8.45
C VAL A 369 -2.31 39.86 -7.07
N TYR A 370 -2.18 39.04 -6.02
CA TYR A 370 -1.92 39.50 -4.65
C TYR A 370 -0.59 40.26 -4.45
N ARG A 371 0.37 40.17 -5.39
CA ARG A 371 1.61 40.97 -5.36
C ARG A 371 1.50 42.27 -6.15
N MET A 372 0.46 42.40 -6.96
CA MET A 372 0.23 43.57 -7.81
C MET A 372 -0.68 44.59 -7.12
N THR A 373 -1.60 44.15 -6.26
CA THR A 373 -2.48 45.01 -5.46
C THR A 373 -1.83 45.48 -4.15
N SER A 374 -2.35 46.57 -3.56
CA SER A 374 -2.14 46.92 -2.16
C SER A 374 -2.86 45.90 -1.25
N LEU A 375 -2.16 45.40 -0.22
CA LEU A 375 -2.70 44.53 0.83
C LEU A 375 -2.19 45.03 2.20
N ASP A 376 -2.25 46.34 2.40
CA ASP A 376 -1.53 47.00 3.48
C ASP A 376 -2.16 46.77 4.86
N LYS A 377 -3.49 46.54 4.91
CA LYS A 377 -4.20 46.23 6.15
C LYS A 377 -4.29 44.72 6.38
N SER A 378 -4.03 44.31 7.63
CA SER A 378 -4.20 42.91 8.01
C SER A 378 -5.69 42.52 8.07
N PRO A 379 -6.04 41.22 7.91
CA PRO A 379 -7.41 40.74 8.06
C PRO A 379 -8.05 41.10 9.40
N GLU A 380 -7.28 41.15 10.50
CA GLU A 380 -7.78 41.53 11.82
C GLU A 380 -8.22 42.99 11.87
N VAL A 381 -7.46 43.88 11.22
CA VAL A 381 -7.81 45.31 11.12
C VAL A 381 -9.07 45.49 10.27
N LEU A 382 -9.16 44.78 9.15
CA LEU A 382 -10.34 44.82 8.27
C LEU A 382 -11.58 44.25 8.96
N ARG A 383 -11.44 43.17 9.75
CA ARG A 383 -12.52 42.61 10.57
C ARG A 383 -13.01 43.62 11.62
N ALA A 384 -12.10 44.29 12.31
CA ALA A 384 -12.44 45.31 13.29
C ALA A 384 -13.18 46.49 12.63
N ASN A 385 -12.71 46.93 11.46
CA ASN A 385 -13.34 47.98 10.68
C ASN A 385 -14.74 47.56 10.20
N ALA A 386 -14.90 46.36 9.65
CA ALA A 386 -16.20 45.84 9.22
C ALA A 386 -17.24 45.85 10.36
N ARG A 387 -16.83 45.43 11.57
CA ARG A 387 -17.68 45.49 12.77
C ARG A 387 -18.05 46.92 13.15
N ASP A 388 -17.14 47.86 13.00
CA ASP A 388 -17.39 49.27 13.28
C ASP A 388 -18.37 49.89 12.28
N VAL A 389 -18.17 49.64 10.98
CA VAL A 389 -19.08 50.02 9.90
C VAL A 389 -20.49 49.48 10.17
N ILE A 390 -20.62 48.18 10.42
CA ILE A 390 -21.93 47.55 10.70
C ILE A 390 -22.60 48.17 11.93
N ARG A 391 -21.84 48.48 12.99
CA ARG A 391 -22.36 49.15 14.19
C ARG A 391 -22.88 50.55 13.87
N LYS A 392 -22.10 51.35 13.13
CA LYS A 392 -22.48 52.71 12.71
C LYS A 392 -23.74 52.69 11.87
N LEU A 393 -23.89 51.71 10.97
CA LEU A 393 -25.09 51.52 10.14
C LEU A 393 -26.33 51.03 10.91
N GLY A 394 -26.28 50.93 12.24
CA GLY A 394 -27.42 50.65 13.11
C GLY A 394 -27.58 49.19 13.53
N TYR A 395 -26.57 48.35 13.31
CA TYR A 395 -26.54 46.94 13.75
C TYR A 395 -25.61 46.79 14.95
N THR A 396 -26.09 47.25 16.10
CA THR A 396 -25.31 47.36 17.34
C THR A 396 -25.35 46.10 18.22
N GLU A 397 -26.23 45.15 17.92
CA GLU A 397 -26.34 43.89 18.67
C GLU A 397 -25.05 43.09 18.58
N GLN A 398 -24.67 42.45 19.70
CA GLN A 398 -23.51 41.57 19.72
C GLN A 398 -23.82 40.31 18.90
N PRO A 399 -23.04 39.99 17.86
CA PRO A 399 -23.28 38.80 17.07
C PRO A 399 -22.92 37.54 17.87
N LEU A 400 -23.71 36.48 17.70
CA LEU A 400 -23.43 35.16 18.25
C LEU A 400 -22.41 34.41 17.39
N ASP A 401 -22.45 34.64 16.07
CA ASP A 401 -21.58 33.99 15.09
C ASP A 401 -21.13 35.00 14.03
N SER A 402 -19.92 34.80 13.48
CA SER A 402 -19.35 35.67 12.45
C SER A 402 -18.35 34.91 11.58
N ALA A 403 -18.27 35.27 10.31
CA ALA A 403 -17.31 34.73 9.37
C ALA A 403 -16.72 35.85 8.51
N ASP A 404 -15.50 35.64 8.02
CA ASP A 404 -14.81 36.59 7.16
C ASP A 404 -13.82 35.90 6.21
N GLY A 405 -13.44 36.62 5.17
CA GLY A 405 -12.48 36.15 4.20
C GLY A 405 -12.12 37.22 3.17
N VAL A 406 -11.25 36.83 2.26
CA VAL A 406 -10.84 37.67 1.12
C VAL A 406 -11.22 36.96 -0.16
N ILE A 407 -11.86 37.67 -1.07
CA ILE A 407 -12.26 37.15 -2.38
C ILE A 407 -11.62 37.97 -3.50
N LEU A 408 -11.23 37.27 -4.57
CA LEU A 408 -10.82 37.89 -5.83
C LEU A 408 -12.06 38.16 -6.68
N LYS A 409 -12.24 39.40 -7.14
CA LYS A 409 -13.31 39.80 -8.05
C LYS A 409 -12.82 39.72 -9.49
N ASP A 410 -13.13 38.60 -10.14
CA ASP A 410 -12.70 38.33 -11.52
C ASP A 410 -13.29 39.31 -12.54
N ASP A 411 -14.47 39.89 -12.27
CA ASP A 411 -15.12 40.86 -13.17
C ASP A 411 -14.26 42.08 -13.45
N TYR A 412 -13.53 42.57 -12.44
CA TYR A 412 -12.59 43.68 -12.58
C TYR A 412 -11.36 43.28 -13.42
N LEU A 413 -10.84 42.06 -13.23
CA LEU A 413 -9.73 41.55 -14.05
C LEU A 413 -10.15 41.40 -15.52
N ASN A 414 -11.35 40.87 -15.75
CA ASN A 414 -11.94 40.71 -17.07
C ASN A 414 -12.20 42.06 -17.73
N TYR A 415 -12.65 43.06 -16.96
CA TYR A 415 -12.83 44.42 -17.44
C TYR A 415 -11.52 45.05 -17.92
N ILE A 416 -10.45 44.98 -17.13
CA ILE A 416 -9.13 45.46 -17.54
C ILE A 416 -8.68 44.73 -18.82
N ALA A 417 -8.78 43.41 -18.83
CA ALA A 417 -8.38 42.59 -19.97
C ALA A 417 -9.18 42.89 -21.25
N ALA A 418 -10.43 43.33 -21.13
CA ALA A 418 -11.28 43.70 -22.28
C ALA A 418 -11.02 45.12 -22.78
N HIS A 419 -10.74 46.08 -21.88
CA HIS A 419 -10.65 47.51 -22.21
C HIS A 419 -9.22 48.01 -22.40
N ASP A 420 -8.21 47.26 -21.95
CA ASP A 420 -6.80 47.62 -22.08
C ASP A 420 -5.97 46.41 -22.52
N GLN A 421 -5.37 46.50 -23.71
CA GLN A 421 -4.50 45.46 -24.27
C GLN A 421 -3.00 45.76 -24.07
N SER A 422 -2.67 46.85 -23.38
CA SER A 422 -1.28 47.24 -23.15
C SER A 422 -0.54 46.22 -22.27
N PRO A 423 0.80 46.12 -22.39
CA PRO A 423 1.60 45.28 -21.49
C PRO A 423 1.54 45.72 -20.02
N THR A 424 1.30 47.02 -19.77
CA THR A 424 1.25 47.64 -18.44
C THR A 424 -0.16 47.67 -17.84
N ARG A 425 -1.18 47.15 -18.53
CA ARG A 425 -2.59 47.17 -18.09
C ARG A 425 -2.82 46.71 -16.65
N TRP A 426 -2.00 45.78 -16.17
CA TRP A 426 -2.12 45.18 -14.84
C TRP A 426 -1.57 46.07 -13.72
N GLU A 427 -0.78 47.11 -14.04
CA GLU A 427 -0.33 48.12 -13.07
C GLU A 427 -1.53 48.90 -12.48
N LYS A 428 -2.61 49.01 -13.25
CA LYS A 428 -3.89 49.62 -12.84
C LYS A 428 -4.49 48.97 -11.61
N MET A 429 -4.25 47.68 -11.38
CA MET A 429 -4.72 46.99 -10.16
C MET A 429 -4.14 47.58 -8.87
N ARG A 430 -3.04 48.34 -8.96
CA ARG A 430 -2.41 49.03 -7.83
C ARG A 430 -2.84 50.49 -7.71
N THR A 431 -3.21 51.11 -8.83
CA THR A 431 -3.35 52.57 -8.95
C THR A 431 -4.76 53.05 -9.27
N GLU A 432 -5.63 52.17 -9.77
CA GLU A 432 -6.98 52.49 -10.27
C GLU A 432 -8.06 51.63 -9.59
N GLY A 433 -9.08 52.27 -9.03
CA GLY A 433 -10.26 51.65 -8.43
C GLY A 433 -9.98 50.89 -7.14
N PRO A 434 -11.02 50.29 -6.52
CA PRO A 434 -10.93 49.57 -5.24
C PRO A 434 -10.09 48.27 -5.27
N GLY A 435 -9.29 48.07 -6.32
CA GLY A 435 -8.48 46.88 -6.53
C GLY A 435 -9.29 45.61 -6.87
N PRO A 436 -8.61 44.49 -7.16
CA PRO A 436 -9.25 43.23 -7.51
C PRO A 436 -9.72 42.41 -6.30
N TYR A 437 -9.28 42.76 -5.08
CA TYR A 437 -9.64 42.02 -3.87
C TYR A 437 -10.70 42.75 -3.05
N ARG A 438 -11.59 41.96 -2.43
CA ARG A 438 -12.53 42.45 -1.42
C ARG A 438 -12.40 41.63 -0.15
N PHE A 439 -12.42 42.32 0.98
CA PHE A 439 -12.59 41.69 2.28
C PHE A 439 -14.08 41.61 2.58
N TRP A 440 -14.60 40.41 2.83
CA TRP A 440 -15.98 40.24 3.27
C TRP A 440 -16.02 39.89 4.75
N TYR A 441 -17.04 40.40 5.42
CA TYR A 441 -17.35 40.06 6.79
C TYR A 441 -18.86 39.95 6.95
N ARG A 442 -19.30 38.90 7.62
CA ARG A 442 -20.71 38.70 7.95
C ARG A 442 -20.87 38.32 9.40
N GLN A 443 -22.00 38.72 9.97
CA GLN A 443 -22.34 38.43 11.34
C GLN A 443 -23.81 38.08 11.49
N SER A 444 -24.12 37.27 12.50
CA SER A 444 -25.45 36.78 12.78
C SER A 444 -25.74 36.79 14.28
N PRO A 445 -26.97 37.14 14.69
CA PRO A 445 -27.41 37.00 16.09
C PRO A 445 -27.65 35.53 16.49
N ARG A 446 -27.56 34.59 15.54
CA ARG A 446 -27.64 33.14 15.76
C ARG A 446 -26.49 32.43 15.06
N TYR A 447 -26.22 31.19 15.41
CA TYR A 447 -25.26 30.36 14.71
C TYR A 447 -25.61 30.19 13.23
N PHE A 448 -24.60 30.18 12.34
CA PHE A 448 -24.81 29.82 10.94
C PHE A 448 -25.12 28.32 10.86
N GLU A 449 -26.34 27.96 10.47
CA GLU A 449 -26.80 26.58 10.30
C GLU A 449 -26.70 26.17 8.83
N THR A 450 -25.48 25.93 8.35
CA THR A 450 -25.25 25.47 6.97
C THR A 450 -24.11 24.47 6.84
N PHE A 451 -24.12 23.76 5.72
CA PHE A 451 -23.04 22.90 5.19
C PHE A 451 -22.35 23.51 3.96
N GLU A 452 -22.80 24.68 3.52
CA GLU A 452 -22.16 25.46 2.46
C GLU A 452 -20.90 26.14 3.00
N ASP A 453 -19.94 26.37 2.11
CA ASP A 453 -18.78 27.20 2.40
C ASP A 453 -19.23 28.60 2.81
N MET A 454 -18.55 29.19 3.80
CA MET A 454 -18.84 30.58 4.19
C MET A 454 -18.38 31.53 3.09
N GLU A 455 -19.32 32.31 2.58
CA GLU A 455 -19.07 33.42 1.66
C GLU A 455 -19.86 34.66 2.14
N VAL A 456 -19.69 35.78 1.45
CA VAL A 456 -20.36 37.05 1.79
C VAL A 456 -21.89 36.91 1.87
N ASP A 457 -22.47 36.06 1.04
CA ASP A 457 -23.91 35.87 0.82
C ASP A 457 -24.34 34.40 0.98
N LYS A 458 -23.40 33.50 1.31
CA LYS A 458 -23.66 32.09 1.63
C LYS A 458 -23.21 31.72 3.05
N PRO A 459 -24.09 31.11 3.87
CA PRO A 459 -25.49 30.77 3.56
C PRO A 459 -26.34 32.04 3.39
N ALA A 460 -27.56 31.88 2.88
CA ALA A 460 -28.46 33.00 2.63
C ALA A 460 -28.62 33.93 3.85
N LEU A 461 -28.82 35.22 3.60
CA LEU A 461 -29.05 36.24 4.62
C LEU A 461 -30.54 36.27 5.00
N ASP A 462 -31.03 35.26 5.72
CA ASP A 462 -32.47 35.07 5.99
C ASP A 462 -32.87 35.27 7.46
N VAL A 463 -31.91 35.46 8.37
CA VAL A 463 -32.18 35.71 9.79
C VAL A 463 -32.16 37.20 10.10
N SER A 464 -33.23 37.73 10.68
CA SER A 464 -33.31 39.12 11.15
C SER A 464 -32.11 39.52 12.01
N GLY A 465 -31.52 40.67 11.71
CA GLY A 465 -30.33 41.16 12.40
C GLY A 465 -29.00 40.65 11.84
N MET A 466 -29.01 39.70 10.90
CA MET A 466 -27.80 39.42 10.11
C MET A 466 -27.36 40.66 9.36
N ALA A 467 -26.05 40.81 9.23
CA ALA A 467 -25.42 41.87 8.45
C ALA A 467 -24.20 41.32 7.73
N SER A 468 -23.98 41.77 6.50
CA SER A 468 -22.84 41.39 5.67
C SER A 468 -22.30 42.61 4.93
N VAL A 469 -20.98 42.69 4.79
CA VAL A 469 -20.27 43.79 4.12
C VAL A 469 -19.19 43.29 3.19
N TYR A 470 -18.96 44.04 2.11
CA TYR A 470 -17.68 44.07 1.41
C TYR A 470 -16.96 45.38 1.69
N LEU A 471 -15.69 45.25 2.06
CA LEU A 471 -14.73 46.34 2.11
C LEU A 471 -13.67 46.14 1.02
N ASP A 472 -13.06 47.21 0.55
CA ASP A 472 -11.77 47.11 -0.13
C ASP A 472 -10.63 46.84 0.87
N MET A 473 -9.42 46.69 0.36
CA MET A 473 -8.25 46.38 1.18
C MET A 473 -7.78 47.58 2.02
N GLU A 474 -8.29 48.78 1.73
CA GLU A 474 -8.16 50.00 2.52
C GLU A 474 -9.29 50.15 3.55
N GLY A 475 -10.27 49.25 3.57
CA GLY A 475 -11.37 49.23 4.52
C GLY A 475 -12.53 50.19 4.22
N ARG A 476 -12.64 50.69 2.99
CA ARG A 476 -13.80 51.48 2.52
C ARG A 476 -14.95 50.56 2.14
N LEU A 477 -16.17 50.98 2.45
CA LEU A 477 -17.40 50.23 2.19
C LEU A 477 -17.73 50.20 0.68
N HIS A 478 -17.94 49.01 0.12
CA HIS A 478 -18.45 48.84 -1.24
C HIS A 478 -19.86 48.29 -1.29
N TRP A 479 -20.19 47.40 -0.37
CA TRP A 479 -21.48 46.72 -0.34
C TRP A 479 -21.87 46.39 1.08
N PHE A 480 -23.15 46.56 1.39
CA PHE A 480 -23.75 46.23 2.66
C PHE A 480 -25.13 45.65 2.45
N ILE A 481 -25.43 44.57 3.17
CA ILE A 481 -26.79 44.10 3.39
C ILE A 481 -27.01 43.89 4.87
N GLY A 482 -28.17 44.34 5.36
CA GLY A 482 -28.67 44.04 6.67
C GLY A 482 -30.10 43.48 6.60
N VAL A 483 -30.37 42.42 7.35
CA VAL A 483 -31.69 41.75 7.31
C VAL A 483 -32.64 42.46 8.28
N PRO A 484 -33.77 43.03 7.80
CA PRO A 484 -34.73 43.72 8.64
C PRO A 484 -35.44 42.76 9.63
N PRO A 485 -36.10 43.28 10.67
CA PRO A 485 -36.82 42.46 11.63
C PRO A 485 -38.03 41.77 10.97
N GLN A 486 -38.25 40.49 11.31
CA GLN A 486 -39.38 39.70 10.79
C GLN A 486 -40.74 40.24 11.25
N ARG A 487 -40.78 40.93 12.39
CA ARG A 487 -41.97 41.58 12.95
C ARG A 487 -41.62 43.03 13.28
N GLU A 488 -42.52 43.94 12.95
CA GLU A 488 -42.33 45.35 13.26
C GLU A 488 -42.30 45.57 14.78
N PRO A 489 -41.31 46.32 15.29
CA PRO A 489 -41.30 46.71 16.69
C PRO A 489 -42.41 47.74 16.97
N PRO A 490 -43.09 47.66 18.12
CA PRO A 490 -44.13 48.64 18.47
C PRO A 490 -43.52 50.01 18.79
N GLY A 491 -43.99 51.06 18.12
CA GLY A 491 -43.71 52.46 18.50
C GLY A 491 -42.55 53.14 17.77
N ASP A 492 -42.11 52.65 16.61
CA ASP A 492 -41.09 53.36 15.82
C ASP A 492 -41.70 54.58 15.09
N ASP A 493 -41.42 55.78 15.60
CA ASP A 493 -41.52 57.00 14.79
C ASP A 493 -40.37 57.00 13.78
N HIS A 494 -40.68 56.85 12.51
CA HIS A 494 -39.67 56.67 11.47
C HIS A 494 -38.98 57.98 11.13
N SER A 495 -37.73 58.10 11.56
CA SER A 495 -36.83 59.14 11.06
C SER A 495 -36.43 58.85 9.61
N ALA A 496 -36.22 59.91 8.83
CA ALA A 496 -35.69 59.77 7.48
C ALA A 496 -34.29 59.12 7.54
N PRO A 497 -33.99 58.16 6.65
CA PRO A 497 -32.68 57.50 6.63
C PRO A 497 -31.56 58.51 6.33
N ASP A 498 -30.45 58.41 7.09
CA ASP A 498 -29.25 59.21 6.84
C ASP A 498 -28.37 58.54 5.77
N TRP A 499 -28.52 58.99 4.53
CA TRP A 499 -27.74 58.51 3.39
C TRP A 499 -26.27 58.96 3.42
N SER A 500 -25.91 59.97 4.22
CA SER A 500 -24.54 60.49 4.26
C SER A 500 -23.56 59.53 4.95
N LEU A 501 -24.09 58.69 5.85
CA LEU A 501 -23.31 57.74 6.63
C LEU A 501 -22.63 56.66 5.76
N PRO A 502 -23.34 55.88 4.92
CA PRO A 502 -22.69 54.86 4.11
C PRO A 502 -21.77 55.46 3.03
N PHE A 503 -22.04 56.67 2.53
CA PHE A 503 -21.11 57.41 1.65
C PHE A 503 -19.79 57.69 2.36
N ARG A 504 -19.83 58.16 3.61
CA ARG A 504 -18.63 58.43 4.41
C ARG A 504 -17.81 57.17 4.65
N GLU A 505 -18.46 56.06 4.99
CA GLU A 505 -17.76 54.77 5.19
C GLU A 505 -17.23 54.19 3.87
N ALA A 506 -17.84 54.54 2.73
CA ALA A 506 -17.32 54.24 1.39
C ALA A 506 -16.16 55.16 0.95
N GLY A 507 -15.83 56.18 1.75
CA GLY A 507 -14.84 57.20 1.36
C GLY A 507 -15.34 58.12 0.24
N LEU A 508 -16.65 58.18 0.01
CA LEU A 508 -17.31 59.01 -0.99
C LEU A 508 -17.89 60.27 -0.34
N ASP A 509 -17.84 61.38 -1.06
CA ASP A 509 -18.56 62.61 -0.69
C ASP A 509 -19.86 62.69 -1.47
N ILE A 510 -20.99 62.60 -0.79
CA ILE A 510 -22.34 62.67 -1.38
C ILE A 510 -22.57 63.96 -2.17
N ALA A 511 -21.84 65.04 -1.86
CA ALA A 511 -21.93 66.31 -2.60
C ALA A 511 -21.44 66.19 -4.05
N ASN A 512 -20.59 65.20 -4.36
CA ASN A 512 -20.11 64.93 -5.72
C ASN A 512 -21.05 64.04 -6.53
N PHE A 513 -22.19 63.64 -5.96
CA PHE A 513 -23.12 62.70 -6.55
C PHE A 513 -24.49 63.36 -6.78
N GLN A 514 -25.05 63.13 -7.97
CA GLN A 514 -26.37 63.66 -8.34
C GLN A 514 -27.43 62.60 -8.11
N SER A 515 -28.52 62.96 -7.42
CA SER A 515 -29.62 62.04 -7.17
C SER A 515 -30.31 61.65 -8.47
N VAL A 516 -30.53 60.34 -8.65
CA VAL A 516 -31.19 59.75 -9.81
C VAL A 516 -32.25 58.75 -9.36
N ALA A 517 -33.14 58.34 -10.27
CA ALA A 517 -34.11 57.30 -9.98
C ALA A 517 -33.41 55.95 -9.75
N SER A 518 -33.72 55.29 -8.64
CA SER A 518 -33.23 53.94 -8.33
C SER A 518 -33.77 52.92 -9.31
N THR A 519 -32.87 52.11 -9.88
CA THR A 519 -33.19 51.00 -10.79
C THR A 519 -33.02 49.65 -10.11
N SER A 520 -32.28 49.60 -8.99
CA SER A 520 -32.04 48.37 -8.24
C SER A 520 -33.24 47.99 -7.37
N VAL A 521 -33.45 46.68 -7.23
CA VAL A 521 -34.44 46.10 -6.32
C VAL A 521 -33.67 45.34 -5.23
N PRO A 522 -33.48 45.92 -4.03
CA PRO A 522 -32.84 45.23 -2.90
C PRO A 522 -33.49 43.89 -2.56
N LEU A 523 -32.72 42.97 -1.97
CA LEU A 523 -33.18 41.60 -1.67
C LEU A 523 -34.25 41.54 -0.58
N HIS A 524 -34.14 42.38 0.46
CA HIS A 524 -35.04 42.40 1.60
C HIS A 524 -36.11 43.49 1.47
N ALA A 525 -37.17 43.41 2.29
CA ALA A 525 -38.22 44.42 2.31
C ALA A 525 -37.67 45.80 2.68
N TYR A 526 -38.07 46.82 1.91
CA TYR A 526 -37.70 48.23 2.08
C TYR A 526 -38.94 49.13 1.94
N ASP A 527 -38.91 50.30 2.56
CA ASP A 527 -39.91 51.36 2.42
C ASP A 527 -39.32 52.66 1.81
N ALA A 528 -37.99 52.79 1.80
CA ALA A 528 -37.27 53.85 1.14
C ALA A 528 -36.09 53.31 0.33
N ARG A 529 -35.87 53.88 -0.85
CA ARG A 529 -34.69 53.63 -1.69
C ARG A 529 -34.23 54.91 -2.37
N ALA A 530 -32.94 55.02 -2.60
CA ALA A 530 -32.33 56.17 -3.25
C ALA A 530 -31.13 55.74 -4.08
N ALA A 531 -30.87 56.49 -5.15
CA ALA A 531 -29.74 56.26 -6.03
C ALA A 531 -29.08 57.57 -6.43
N TRP A 532 -27.79 57.49 -6.73
CA TRP A 532 -27.00 58.62 -7.18
C TRP A 532 -25.99 58.20 -8.25
N ASP A 533 -25.81 59.04 -9.26
CA ASP A 533 -24.73 58.89 -10.24
C ASP A 533 -23.66 59.95 -9.96
N GLY A 534 -22.40 59.57 -10.03
CA GLY A 534 -21.27 60.45 -9.81
C GLY A 534 -19.95 59.84 -10.28
N ALA A 535 -18.86 60.46 -9.86
CA ALA A 535 -17.52 59.95 -10.08
C ALA A 535 -16.83 59.79 -8.73
N ASP A 536 -16.08 58.71 -8.57
CA ASP A 536 -15.20 58.52 -7.43
C ASP A 536 -14.10 59.61 -7.47
N PRO A 537 -13.88 60.41 -6.40
CA PRO A 537 -12.79 61.37 -6.34
C PRO A 537 -11.41 60.74 -6.58
N ALA A 538 -11.25 59.45 -6.24
CA ALA A 538 -10.02 58.71 -6.50
C ALA A 538 -9.87 58.33 -7.99
N HIS A 539 -10.98 58.17 -8.72
CA HIS A 539 -11.02 57.72 -10.12
C HIS A 539 -12.09 58.47 -10.93
N PRO A 540 -11.83 59.74 -11.31
CA PRO A 540 -12.81 60.61 -11.96
C PRO A 540 -13.35 60.08 -13.30
N GLU A 541 -12.56 59.24 -13.97
CA GLU A 541 -12.90 58.57 -15.23
C GLU A 541 -13.92 57.43 -15.10
N LEU A 542 -14.11 56.88 -13.89
CA LEU A 542 -15.06 55.81 -13.63
C LEU A 542 -16.43 56.39 -13.28
N LYS A 543 -17.42 56.13 -14.13
CA LYS A 543 -18.82 56.41 -13.79
C LYS A 543 -19.25 55.45 -12.69
N THR A 544 -19.52 55.99 -11.51
CA THR A 544 -19.91 55.23 -10.33
C THR A 544 -21.37 55.52 -10.02
N ARG A 545 -22.15 54.46 -9.84
CA ARG A 545 -23.52 54.55 -9.36
C ARG A 545 -23.59 54.02 -7.94
N VAL A 546 -24.28 54.74 -7.07
CA VAL A 546 -24.54 54.31 -5.70
C VAL A 546 -26.03 54.04 -5.56
N GLU A 547 -26.38 52.89 -5.00
CA GLU A 547 -27.75 52.49 -4.68
C GLU A 547 -27.85 52.19 -3.19
N ALA A 548 -28.91 52.65 -2.53
CA ALA A 548 -29.14 52.41 -1.12
C ALA A 548 -30.63 52.20 -0.81
N ALA A 549 -30.91 51.44 0.24
CA ALA A 549 -32.27 51.26 0.73
C ALA A 549 -32.33 51.17 2.25
N ALA A 550 -33.48 51.56 2.78
CA ALA A 550 -33.80 51.55 4.20
C ALA A 550 -35.17 50.90 4.44
N PHE A 551 -35.34 50.38 5.65
CA PHE A 551 -36.61 49.93 6.18
C PHE A 551 -36.85 50.66 7.50
N ARG A 552 -37.94 51.41 7.62
CA ARG A 552 -38.30 52.17 8.84
C ARG A 552 -37.19 53.12 9.31
N GLY A 553 -36.45 53.72 8.37
CA GLY A 553 -35.33 54.63 8.64
C GLY A 553 -33.98 53.94 8.87
N LYS A 554 -33.95 52.61 9.07
CA LYS A 554 -32.72 51.83 9.24
C LYS A 554 -32.16 51.39 7.89
N LEU A 555 -30.87 51.61 7.64
CA LEU A 555 -30.20 51.16 6.40
C LEU A 555 -30.20 49.63 6.33
N ILE A 556 -30.60 49.09 5.18
CA ILE A 556 -30.61 47.63 4.93
C ILE A 556 -29.80 47.24 3.69
N TYR A 557 -29.45 48.21 2.84
CA TYR A 557 -28.71 47.98 1.61
C TYR A 557 -27.92 49.22 1.22
N PHE A 558 -26.68 48.99 0.79
CA PHE A 558 -25.84 49.98 0.13
C PHE A 558 -24.92 49.25 -0.85
N GLU A 559 -24.76 49.79 -2.05
CA GLU A 559 -23.86 49.23 -3.06
C GLU A 559 -23.25 50.34 -3.91
N THR A 560 -21.94 50.25 -4.13
CA THR A 560 -21.21 51.03 -5.12
C THR A 560 -21.03 50.18 -6.37
N ILE A 561 -21.69 50.58 -7.45
CA ILE A 561 -21.77 49.86 -8.73
C ILE A 561 -20.82 50.53 -9.72
N TYR A 562 -19.88 49.73 -10.23
CA TYR A 562 -18.90 50.09 -11.25
C TYR A 562 -19.29 49.53 -12.63
N PRO A 563 -18.65 49.99 -13.72
CA PRO A 563 -18.96 49.54 -15.09
C PRO A 563 -18.78 48.04 -15.35
N TRP A 564 -18.04 47.33 -14.48
CA TRP A 564 -17.80 45.90 -14.58
C TRP A 564 -18.71 45.05 -13.70
N ASP A 565 -19.47 45.65 -12.78
CA ASP A 565 -20.37 44.90 -11.90
C ASP A 565 -21.60 44.43 -12.69
N GLN A 566 -21.90 43.13 -12.60
CA GLN A 566 -23.01 42.49 -13.29
C GLN A 566 -24.18 42.20 -12.34
N PRO A 567 -25.44 42.28 -12.80
CA PRO A 567 -26.62 41.97 -11.98
C PRO A 567 -26.79 40.44 -11.83
N LEU A 568 -25.91 39.79 -11.06
CA LEU A 568 -25.83 38.32 -10.92
C LEU A 568 -27.11 37.65 -10.37
N ARG A 569 -28.04 38.42 -9.76
CA ARG A 569 -29.36 37.90 -9.34
C ARG A 569 -30.36 37.77 -10.49
N GLN A 570 -30.14 38.46 -11.61
CA GLN A 570 -31.00 38.42 -12.79
C GLN A 570 -30.35 37.66 -13.95
N GLU A 571 -29.03 37.81 -14.12
CA GLU A 571 -28.28 37.22 -15.21
C GLU A 571 -27.27 36.21 -14.69
N GLN A 572 -27.26 35.02 -15.28
CA GLN A 572 -26.15 34.07 -15.10
C GLN A 572 -25.12 34.35 -16.19
N THR A 573 -23.86 34.52 -15.81
CA THR A 573 -22.77 34.62 -16.78
C THR A 573 -22.74 33.33 -17.60
N PRO A 574 -22.97 33.38 -18.92
CA PRO A 574 -23.04 32.18 -19.72
C PRO A 574 -21.66 31.51 -19.77
N GLU A 575 -21.59 30.25 -19.36
CA GLU A 575 -20.37 29.44 -19.55
C GLU A 575 -20.00 29.39 -21.04
N SER A 576 -18.72 29.60 -21.33
CA SER A 576 -18.26 29.47 -22.71
C SER A 576 -18.40 28.02 -23.18
N GLY A 577 -18.54 27.81 -24.49
CA GLY A 577 -18.56 26.46 -25.06
C GLY A 577 -17.29 25.66 -24.75
N GLY A 578 -16.16 26.36 -24.59
CA GLY A 578 -14.88 25.77 -24.17
C GLY A 578 -14.91 25.27 -22.73
N ASP A 579 -15.47 26.05 -21.79
CA ASP A 579 -15.55 25.67 -20.37
C ASP A 579 -16.45 24.45 -20.18
N ARG A 580 -17.59 24.42 -20.87
CA ARG A 580 -18.47 23.24 -20.86
C ARG A 580 -17.78 22.00 -21.39
N ALA A 581 -17.09 22.12 -22.53
CA ALA A 581 -16.34 21.02 -23.11
C ALA A 581 -15.25 20.50 -22.15
N LEU A 582 -14.50 21.41 -21.53
CA LEU A 582 -13.48 21.07 -20.53
C LEU A 582 -14.08 20.34 -19.33
N THR A 583 -15.21 20.84 -18.79
CA THR A 583 -15.92 20.19 -17.68
C THR A 583 -16.34 18.77 -18.03
N PHE A 584 -16.95 18.55 -19.20
CA PHE A 584 -17.32 17.20 -19.63
C PHE A 584 -16.09 16.29 -19.84
N ILE A 585 -15.00 16.81 -20.39
CA ILE A 585 -13.74 16.07 -20.55
C ILE A 585 -13.19 15.65 -19.18
N LEU A 586 -13.15 16.55 -18.20
CA LEU A 586 -12.67 16.26 -16.85
C LEU A 586 -13.55 15.22 -16.14
N ILE A 587 -14.88 15.32 -16.27
CA ILE A 587 -15.82 14.31 -15.76
C ILE A 587 -15.56 12.95 -16.41
N ALA A 588 -15.40 12.91 -17.73
CA ALA A 588 -15.12 11.67 -18.46
C ALA A 588 -13.78 11.05 -18.01
N ILE A 589 -12.72 11.86 -17.88
CA ILE A 589 -11.42 11.43 -17.36
C ILE A 589 -11.56 10.86 -15.94
N PHE A 590 -12.29 11.55 -15.07
CA PHE A 590 -12.51 11.10 -13.70
C PHE A 590 -13.26 9.76 -13.65
N LEU A 591 -14.33 9.60 -14.42
CA LEU A 591 -15.09 8.35 -14.49
C LEU A 591 -14.27 7.20 -15.08
N ILE A 592 -13.48 7.46 -16.12
CA ILE A 592 -12.55 6.48 -16.71
C ILE A 592 -11.49 6.08 -15.67
N ALA A 593 -10.92 7.04 -14.94
CA ALA A 593 -9.96 6.75 -13.88
C ALA A 593 -10.60 5.96 -12.73
N LEU A 594 -11.84 6.29 -12.34
CA LEU A 594 -12.58 5.58 -11.31
C LEU A 594 -12.83 4.11 -11.69
N VAL A 595 -13.45 3.86 -12.83
CA VAL A 595 -13.75 2.51 -13.30
C VAL A 595 -12.46 1.74 -13.64
N GLY A 596 -11.54 2.40 -14.33
CA GLY A 596 -10.24 1.84 -14.71
C GLY A 596 -9.41 1.43 -13.50
N SER A 597 -9.37 2.25 -12.45
CA SER A 597 -8.65 1.93 -11.21
C SER A 597 -9.22 0.70 -10.52
N VAL A 598 -10.55 0.54 -10.46
CA VAL A 598 -11.20 -0.65 -9.88
C VAL A 598 -10.84 -1.92 -10.66
N VAL A 599 -10.96 -1.89 -11.99
CA VAL A 599 -10.68 -3.06 -12.84
C VAL A 599 -9.20 -3.46 -12.75
N LEU A 600 -8.30 -2.48 -12.85
CA LEU A 600 -6.85 -2.71 -12.77
C LEU A 600 -6.42 -3.13 -11.37
N ALA A 601 -6.93 -2.49 -10.31
CA ALA A 601 -6.62 -2.87 -8.94
C ALA A 601 -7.08 -4.30 -8.65
N ARG A 602 -8.30 -4.68 -9.07
CA ARG A 602 -8.81 -6.06 -8.94
C ARG A 602 -7.89 -7.05 -9.65
N ARG A 603 -7.52 -6.77 -10.90
CA ARG A 603 -6.61 -7.61 -11.68
C ARG A 603 -5.24 -7.73 -10.99
N ASN A 604 -4.67 -6.63 -10.53
CA ASN A 604 -3.36 -6.61 -9.87
C ASN A 604 -3.38 -7.39 -8.54
N LEU A 605 -4.46 -7.29 -7.77
CA LEU A 605 -4.63 -8.05 -6.52
C LEU A 605 -4.80 -9.55 -6.78
N GLN A 606 -5.57 -9.94 -7.80
CA GLN A 606 -5.74 -11.34 -8.19
C GLN A 606 -4.41 -11.96 -8.67
N LEU A 607 -3.57 -11.17 -9.33
CA LEU A 607 -2.25 -11.59 -9.79
C LEU A 607 -1.16 -11.51 -8.70
N GLY A 608 -1.49 -11.13 -7.46
CA GLY A 608 -0.52 -10.98 -6.37
C GLY A 608 0.46 -9.81 -6.56
N ARG A 609 0.18 -8.89 -7.48
CA ARG A 609 1.07 -7.77 -7.84
C ARG A 609 0.80 -6.49 -7.05
N GLY A 610 -0.33 -6.36 -6.35
CA GLY A 610 -0.68 -5.11 -5.66
C GLY A 610 0.06 -4.90 -4.34
N ASP A 611 0.69 -3.73 -4.16
CA ASP A 611 1.22 -3.29 -2.86
C ASP A 611 0.09 -2.70 -1.98
N ARG A 612 -0.55 -3.58 -1.19
CA ARG A 612 -1.64 -3.18 -0.28
C ARG A 612 -1.14 -2.32 0.89
N ARG A 613 0.09 -2.54 1.36
CA ARG A 613 0.64 -1.85 2.53
C ARG A 613 0.97 -0.40 2.19
N GLY A 614 1.65 -0.16 1.06
CA GLY A 614 1.92 1.19 0.56
C GLY A 614 0.62 1.94 0.24
N ALA A 615 -0.33 1.27 -0.42
CA ALA A 615 -1.64 1.86 -0.71
C ALA A 615 -2.36 2.32 0.57
N THR A 616 -2.42 1.48 1.61
CA THR A 616 -3.07 1.82 2.89
C THR A 616 -2.36 2.97 3.59
N ARG A 617 -1.03 3.03 3.56
CA ARG A 617 -0.28 4.15 4.17
C ARG A 617 -0.59 5.48 3.47
N VAL A 618 -0.52 5.52 2.15
CA VAL A 618 -0.80 6.74 1.38
C VAL A 618 -2.25 7.20 1.60
N ALA A 619 -3.20 6.26 1.54
CA ALA A 619 -4.60 6.56 1.81
C ALA A 619 -4.84 7.08 3.23
N LEU A 620 -4.18 6.51 4.25
CA LEU A 620 -4.31 6.94 5.64
C LEU A 620 -3.70 8.32 5.88
N ILE A 621 -2.53 8.62 5.32
CA ILE A 621 -1.93 9.97 5.40
C ILE A 621 -2.87 11.00 4.75
N TYR A 622 -3.35 10.72 3.54
CA TYR A 622 -4.28 11.61 2.85
C TYR A 622 -5.58 11.81 3.63
N PHE A 623 -6.16 10.73 4.16
CA PHE A 623 -7.34 10.78 5.03
C PHE A 623 -7.10 11.65 6.26
N THR A 624 -5.98 11.45 6.96
CA THR A 624 -5.64 12.26 8.13
C THR A 624 -5.48 13.72 7.79
N VAL A 625 -4.78 14.04 6.69
CA VAL A 625 -4.63 15.44 6.24
C VAL A 625 -5.99 16.06 5.91
N ARG A 626 -6.87 15.34 5.21
CA ARG A 626 -8.23 15.83 4.90
C ARG A 626 -9.06 16.07 6.16
N MET A 627 -8.97 15.19 7.16
CA MET A 627 -9.65 15.39 8.44
C MET A 627 -9.05 16.54 9.25
N LEU A 628 -7.74 16.78 9.17
CA LEU A 628 -7.10 17.95 9.79
C LEU A 628 -7.52 19.26 9.10
N VAL A 629 -7.68 19.26 7.77
CA VAL A 629 -8.20 20.41 7.03
C VAL A 629 -9.61 20.75 7.52
N TRP A 630 -10.51 19.76 7.62
CA TRP A 630 -11.83 19.97 8.22
C TRP A 630 -11.71 20.58 9.62
N LEU A 631 -10.91 19.98 10.50
CA LEU A 631 -10.78 20.40 11.90
C LEU A 631 -10.28 21.84 12.10
N PHE A 632 -9.47 22.37 11.16
CA PHE A 632 -8.82 23.67 11.33
C PHE A 632 -9.32 24.75 10.38
N VAL A 633 -9.96 24.40 9.28
CA VAL A 633 -10.36 25.36 8.23
C VAL A 633 -11.86 25.57 8.20
N GLU A 634 -12.66 24.57 8.55
CA GLU A 634 -14.12 24.68 8.45
C GLU A 634 -14.72 25.60 9.52
N HIS A 635 -15.88 26.19 9.21
CA HIS A 635 -16.57 27.09 10.12
C HIS A 635 -17.28 26.32 11.24
N HIS A 636 -16.56 26.13 12.34
CA HIS A 636 -17.05 25.48 13.56
C HIS A 636 -17.83 26.44 14.45
N ASN A 637 -18.94 25.96 15.01
CA ASN A 637 -19.70 26.74 15.99
C ASN A 637 -20.26 25.88 17.14
N GLY A 638 -20.97 26.53 18.07
CA GLY A 638 -21.37 25.90 19.32
C GLY A 638 -22.53 24.91 19.24
N LEU A 639 -22.99 24.50 18.05
CA LEU A 639 -24.13 23.59 17.85
C LEU A 639 -23.68 22.13 17.68
N PRO A 640 -23.83 21.25 18.70
CA PRO A 640 -23.29 19.89 18.64
C PRO A 640 -23.90 19.02 17.53
N ALA A 641 -25.20 19.20 17.25
CA ALA A 641 -25.89 18.44 16.21
C ALA A 641 -25.35 18.79 14.81
N ARG A 642 -25.07 20.07 14.56
CA ARG A 642 -24.46 20.56 13.31
C ARG A 642 -23.03 20.05 13.17
N GLU A 643 -22.22 20.19 14.23
CA GLU A 643 -20.82 19.71 14.24
C GLU A 643 -20.74 18.21 13.95
N PHE A 644 -21.67 17.42 14.50
CA PHE A 644 -21.75 16.00 14.19
C PHE A 644 -22.11 15.74 12.72
N GLN A 645 -23.05 16.49 12.15
CA GLN A 645 -23.40 16.36 10.73
C GLN A 645 -22.26 16.76 9.80
N LEU A 646 -21.56 17.87 10.09
CA LEU A 646 -20.35 18.28 9.39
C LEU A 646 -19.27 17.20 9.47
N PHE A 647 -19.03 16.65 10.66
CA PHE A 647 -18.10 15.53 10.82
C PHE A 647 -18.46 14.35 9.91
N ILE A 648 -19.74 13.95 9.83
CA ILE A 648 -20.17 12.84 8.95
C ILE A 648 -19.96 13.19 7.48
N LEU A 649 -20.26 14.42 7.05
CA LEU A 649 -20.04 14.88 5.69
C LEU A 649 -18.55 14.80 5.30
N HIS A 650 -17.66 15.38 6.10
CA HIS A 650 -16.22 15.36 5.84
C HIS A 650 -15.61 13.98 5.99
N LEU A 651 -16.12 13.15 6.90
CA LEU A 651 -15.74 11.74 7.01
C LEU A 651 -16.08 11.00 5.71
N SER A 652 -17.29 11.19 5.18
CA SER A 652 -17.73 10.50 3.96
C SER A 652 -16.89 10.86 2.74
N THR A 653 -16.62 12.15 2.52
CA THR A 653 -15.80 12.63 1.40
C THR A 653 -14.34 12.23 1.55
N SER A 654 -13.80 12.23 2.78
CA SER A 654 -12.44 11.80 3.09
C SER A 654 -12.27 10.30 2.87
N VAL A 655 -13.21 9.47 3.33
CA VAL A 655 -13.21 8.02 3.09
C VAL A 655 -13.29 7.71 1.60
N PHE A 656 -14.19 8.38 0.87
CA PHE A 656 -14.34 8.20 -0.58
C PHE A 656 -13.04 8.52 -1.32
N SER A 657 -12.49 9.72 -1.11
CA SER A 657 -11.27 10.18 -1.79
C SER A 657 -10.04 9.36 -1.39
N SER A 658 -9.90 8.97 -0.11
CA SER A 658 -8.80 8.08 0.32
C SER A 658 -8.92 6.68 -0.25
N SER A 659 -10.15 6.15 -0.39
CA SER A 659 -10.39 4.83 -0.98
C SER A 659 -10.13 4.84 -2.48
N PHE A 660 -10.50 5.93 -3.16
CA PHE A 660 -10.19 6.11 -4.58
C PHE A 660 -8.67 6.23 -4.80
N LEU A 661 -7.97 6.98 -3.95
CA LEU A 661 -6.50 7.07 -3.98
C LEU A 661 -5.85 5.70 -3.73
N TRP A 662 -6.40 4.90 -2.80
CA TRP A 662 -5.97 3.53 -2.56
C TRP A 662 -6.09 2.66 -3.82
N LEU A 663 -7.24 2.73 -4.51
CA LEU A 663 -7.48 1.99 -5.76
C LEU A 663 -6.52 2.43 -6.87
N LEU A 664 -6.33 3.74 -7.05
CA LEU A 664 -5.39 4.30 -8.02
C LEU A 664 -3.96 3.81 -7.76
N TYR A 665 -3.54 3.81 -6.49
CA TYR A 665 -2.22 3.32 -6.11
C TYR A 665 -2.06 1.84 -6.52
N VAL A 666 -2.99 0.96 -6.10
CA VAL A 666 -2.92 -0.47 -6.42
C VAL A 666 -3.04 -0.74 -7.93
N ALA A 667 -3.75 0.11 -8.66
CA ALA A 667 -3.89 0.03 -10.10
C ALA A 667 -2.59 0.40 -10.84
N LEU A 668 -1.93 1.49 -10.46
CA LEU A 668 -0.83 2.09 -11.22
C LEU A 668 0.56 1.66 -10.74
N GLU A 669 0.73 1.41 -9.44
CA GLU A 669 2.01 1.08 -8.83
C GLU A 669 2.73 -0.10 -9.50
N PRO A 670 2.05 -1.22 -9.87
CA PRO A 670 2.72 -2.34 -10.53
C PRO A 670 3.28 -1.98 -11.92
N PHE A 671 2.68 -1.04 -12.64
CA PHE A 671 3.19 -0.59 -13.93
C PHE A 671 4.46 0.25 -13.76
N VAL A 672 4.48 1.14 -12.77
CA VAL A 672 5.66 1.91 -12.39
C VAL A 672 6.79 0.97 -11.99
N ARG A 673 6.48 -0.05 -11.18
CA ARG A 673 7.46 -1.04 -10.72
C ARG A 673 8.01 -1.91 -11.85
N ARG A 674 7.20 -2.21 -12.86
CA ARG A 674 7.65 -2.96 -14.05
C ARG A 674 8.52 -2.14 -15.00
N ARG A 675 8.24 -0.85 -15.16
CA ARG A 675 8.92 0.00 -16.16
C ARG A 675 10.11 0.76 -15.58
N TRP A 676 10.01 1.17 -14.32
CA TRP A 676 10.97 2.02 -13.63
C TRP A 676 11.18 1.56 -12.16
N PRO A 677 11.59 0.31 -11.91
CA PRO A 677 11.74 -0.21 -10.54
C PRO A 677 12.70 0.62 -9.70
N GLY A 678 13.73 1.22 -10.31
CA GLY A 678 14.67 2.10 -9.61
C GLY A 678 14.05 3.36 -9.00
N TRP A 679 12.96 3.88 -9.57
CA TRP A 679 12.31 5.11 -9.11
C TRP A 679 11.46 4.89 -7.86
N ILE A 680 11.00 3.65 -7.63
CA ILE A 680 10.10 3.33 -6.53
C ILE A 680 10.84 2.80 -5.29
N ILE A 681 12.16 2.59 -5.36
CA ILE A 681 13.01 2.15 -4.23
C ILE A 681 13.00 3.16 -3.07
N SER A 682 12.98 4.45 -3.34
CA SER A 682 12.94 5.50 -2.30
C SER A 682 11.57 5.55 -1.60
N TRP A 683 10.50 5.34 -2.36
CA TRP A 683 9.11 5.38 -1.88
C TRP A 683 8.70 4.10 -1.15
N SER A 684 9.23 2.94 -1.56
CA SER A 684 8.90 1.63 -0.99
C SER A 684 9.67 1.29 0.29
N ARG A 685 10.62 2.12 0.76
CA ARG A 685 11.52 1.81 1.90
C ARG A 685 11.18 2.31 3.30
N PRO A 686 10.42 3.40 3.54
CA PRO A 686 9.93 3.64 4.90
C PRO A 686 8.98 2.52 5.37
N SER A 687 8.75 1.48 4.57
CA SER A 687 7.89 0.32 4.85
C SER A 687 8.51 -0.74 5.77
N LEU A 688 9.83 -0.72 6.03
CA LEU A 688 10.51 -1.76 6.83
C LEU A 688 11.08 -1.27 8.17
N GLU A 689 11.55 -0.03 8.29
CA GLU A 689 12.20 0.42 9.55
C GLU A 689 11.21 0.85 10.64
N THR A 690 9.96 1.21 10.32
CA THR A 690 9.04 1.82 11.30
C THR A 690 8.25 0.83 12.17
N ILE A 691 8.40 -0.49 12.00
CA ILE A 691 7.65 -1.49 12.79
C ILE A 691 8.49 -2.14 13.89
N VAL A 692 9.83 -1.93 13.92
CA VAL A 692 10.72 -2.63 14.87
C VAL A 692 11.27 -1.71 15.99
N THR A 693 11.09 -0.39 15.93
CA THR A 693 11.73 0.53 16.90
C THR A 693 10.82 1.14 17.96
N HIS A 694 9.63 0.58 18.22
CA HIS A 694 8.81 0.95 19.39
C HIS A 694 8.68 -0.21 20.40
N SER A 695 9.83 -0.69 20.88
CA SER A 695 9.89 -1.57 22.05
C SER A 695 11.28 -1.51 22.70
N SER A 696 11.79 -0.31 22.99
CA SER A 696 12.88 -0.11 23.94
C SER A 696 12.80 1.30 24.49
N GLY A 697 12.59 1.40 25.80
CA GLY A 697 12.35 2.64 26.52
C GLY A 697 13.54 3.59 26.46
N ALA A 698 13.25 4.88 26.26
CA ALA A 698 14.14 5.96 26.59
C ALA A 698 13.52 6.71 27.79
N ILE A 699 14.12 6.45 28.94
CA ILE A 699 13.90 7.16 30.21
C ILE A 699 14.31 8.62 29.99
N PHE A 700 13.37 9.55 30.20
CA PHE A 700 13.66 10.98 30.33
C PHE A 700 14.49 11.20 31.60
N CYS A 701 15.81 11.35 31.44
CA CYS A 701 16.65 11.93 32.49
C CYS A 701 16.80 13.43 32.22
N SER A 702 16.22 14.22 33.12
CA SER A 702 16.44 15.67 33.21
C SER A 702 17.90 15.97 33.56
N ALA A 703 18.54 16.86 32.83
CA ALA A 703 19.76 17.53 33.30
C ALA A 703 19.58 19.04 33.11
N ARG A 704 19.36 19.72 34.23
CA ARG A 704 19.60 21.16 34.40
C ARG A 704 21.10 21.42 34.27
N SER A 705 21.46 22.47 33.54
CA SER A 705 22.71 23.22 33.75
C SER A 705 22.39 24.69 33.42
N SER A 706 22.07 25.54 34.40
CA SER A 706 23.01 26.36 35.17
C SER A 706 24.10 27.00 34.31
N ALA A 707 23.86 28.28 33.98
CA ALA A 707 24.88 29.23 33.56
C ALA A 707 25.97 29.39 34.64
N PRO A 708 27.15 29.87 34.23
CA PRO A 708 27.66 31.06 34.91
C PRO A 708 28.27 32.11 33.97
N ALA A 709 28.15 33.37 34.43
CA ALA A 709 28.75 34.64 33.98
C ALA A 709 28.21 35.24 32.68
#